data_AF-A0A8J5NTD7-F1
#
_entry.id   AF-A0A8J5NTD7-F1
#
_cell.length_a   1.000
_cell.length_b   1.000
_cell.length_c   1.000
_cell.angle_alpha   90.00
_cell.angle_beta   90.00
_cell.angle_gamma   90.00
#
_symmetry.space_group_name_H-M   'P 1'
#
loop_
_entity.id
_entity.type
_entity.pdbx_description
1 polymer ?
#
loop_
_entity_poly.entity_id
_entity_poly.type
_entity_poly.pdbx_seq_one_letter_code
_entity_poly.pdbx_strand_id
1 'polypeptide(L)'
;MRPHEMYKEAGVGGKGGLLIGVFWAQIALSIALIGLRIYTRSFIRGSVGWDDICLISTLVLNTGFTVFTTVAAVHGMGQHYEDLEVPQFAHAMLYILIGHVFVALATGIGRVSAAMFLLRIVMKPWHRWFLWFCTVSMVIMSIFLAVTVFAQCTPAESIWNPELADQRVCHLSLTVVAITYCSYAAAMDFILADFPWIALHGLNMKPKERHTTCLSLSLGVFAGICGIFRTTGLTSLSNSQDYLYAISDSAIWTASEITATIVCLTLLALRPLYKKIRNQESSSAGYQQHDDSIYANTSAYPLGSLKDNTTNDGKGSNLIETEASILAGKNDSDEAILLQGSTKGNIVKTQEKRTLEYGSSTLAVEQAVPIAGPAGNDVTSSDRNVTIVERRAQQKEARPWDQMPWELEQTPKEMACLKKTNVPPRLSCLNQDTGFNKLAVAMPLKSHELFQYLFESSRTPKITPKTPDNPCALRSAILMAGMHFSFQFGDLATFESTFLYHKIEVMRVINHWIASRDYKLEAAIIREMATLAFTEACHGELVAAETHISGILALIETARPDKSDPTRSDCCSTDRELANRYFVMSYVYITGLKSLLSGICRTGGHGSSLDAVPGRNLLKLSHTWHMSEAMENLGLKLQAIRLFPFFFSPLPQGARLNNADGQVIINSIRDFTAAQDHMFKNTGIETADGKFEGFWRRGPASRVLGEYVTAHIESISVPGKKEENPDMTPSSFVGPWCGLTIASIFYMQDVLGALEYVDKRIHKYAVTLLQHDVAKLLNSKDTPKNEAFMLWQTLVGLIASLRALKDNEQDRGLLSAREFFEEALKQQATTLGIATWSQAKGTLRRVAWPMGTASREFIEELWEKAMTGLPRV
;
A
#
# COMPACT_ATOMS: atom_id res chain seq x y z
N MET A 1 35.78 23.43 -43.06
CA MET A 1 36.58 22.19 -43.09
C MET A 1 35.67 20.97 -43.16
N ARG A 2 36.15 19.88 -43.76
CA ARG A 2 35.64 18.52 -43.53
C ARG A 2 36.17 17.98 -42.20
N PRO A 3 35.50 17.03 -41.53
CA PRO A 3 35.97 16.48 -40.26
C PRO A 3 37.41 15.94 -40.32
N HIS A 4 37.78 15.35 -41.47
CA HIS A 4 39.09 14.78 -41.74
C HIS A 4 40.24 15.80 -41.81
N GLU A 5 39.92 17.09 -41.98
CA GLU A 5 40.88 18.20 -41.97
C GLU A 5 41.10 18.67 -40.52
N MET A 6 40.02 18.86 -39.74
CA MET A 6 40.10 19.20 -38.31
C MET A 6 40.90 18.18 -37.48
N TYR A 7 40.68 16.88 -37.69
CA TYR A 7 41.42 15.86 -36.92
C TYR A 7 42.93 15.88 -37.21
N LYS A 8 43.35 16.27 -38.42
CA LYS A 8 44.78 16.45 -38.76
C LYS A 8 45.38 17.68 -38.08
N GLU A 9 44.67 18.79 -38.00
CA GLU A 9 45.13 19.99 -37.28
C GLU A 9 45.19 19.76 -35.75
N ALA A 10 44.36 18.87 -35.22
CA ALA A 10 44.32 18.49 -33.81
C ALA A 10 45.24 17.31 -33.43
N GLY A 11 46.15 16.87 -34.31
CA GLY A 11 47.12 15.80 -34.02
C GLY A 11 46.55 14.37 -33.95
N VAL A 12 45.27 14.16 -34.28
CA VAL A 12 44.59 12.86 -34.09
C VAL A 12 44.85 11.93 -35.29
N GLY A 13 45.74 10.95 -35.11
CA GLY A 13 46.05 9.93 -36.11
C GLY A 13 45.32 8.58 -35.92
N GLY A 14 45.59 7.66 -36.85
CA GLY A 14 45.16 6.24 -36.77
C GLY A 14 43.68 6.04 -36.45
N LYS A 15 43.41 5.25 -35.39
CA LYS A 15 42.06 4.98 -34.87
C LYS A 15 41.44 6.13 -34.04
N GLY A 16 42.19 7.17 -33.70
CA GLY A 16 41.74 8.23 -32.78
C GLY A 16 40.46 8.94 -33.24
N GLY A 17 40.34 9.22 -34.54
CA GLY A 17 39.13 9.84 -35.10
C GLY A 17 37.89 8.93 -35.06
N LEU A 18 38.08 7.61 -35.17
CA LEU A 18 37.02 6.61 -35.02
C LEU A 18 36.56 6.51 -33.55
N LEU A 19 37.52 6.46 -32.61
CA LEU A 19 37.27 6.48 -31.17
C LEU A 19 36.38 7.66 -30.77
N ILE A 20 36.79 8.88 -31.13
CA ILE A 20 36.05 10.11 -30.82
C ILE A 20 34.64 10.07 -31.43
N GLY A 21 34.52 9.69 -32.71
CA GLY A 21 33.23 9.60 -33.40
C GLY A 21 32.25 8.62 -32.74
N VAL A 22 32.72 7.41 -32.40
CA VAL A 22 31.90 6.37 -31.74
C VAL A 22 31.51 6.80 -30.33
N PHE A 23 32.45 7.33 -29.55
CA PHE A 23 32.21 7.69 -28.15
C PHE A 23 31.18 8.81 -28.01
N TRP A 24 31.34 9.90 -28.77
CA TRP A 24 30.39 11.02 -28.69
C TRP A 24 29.02 10.66 -29.26
N ALA A 25 28.92 9.77 -30.24
CA ALA A 25 27.65 9.21 -30.70
C ALA A 25 26.97 8.34 -29.62
N GLN A 26 27.74 7.51 -28.90
CA GLN A 26 27.23 6.68 -27.79
C GLN A 26 26.79 7.52 -26.58
N ILE A 27 27.52 8.60 -26.26
CA ILE A 27 27.10 9.57 -25.24
C ILE A 27 25.82 10.30 -25.67
N ALA A 28 25.72 10.77 -26.92
CA ALA A 28 24.51 11.43 -27.43
C ALA A 28 23.27 10.51 -27.38
N LEU A 29 23.41 9.24 -27.78
CA LEU A 29 22.37 8.22 -27.66
C LEU A 29 21.98 7.98 -26.19
N SER A 30 22.96 7.89 -25.31
CA SER A 30 22.74 7.67 -23.87
C SER A 30 22.00 8.86 -23.22
N ILE A 31 22.37 10.10 -23.58
CA ILE A 31 21.68 11.33 -23.16
C ILE A 31 20.23 11.32 -23.65
N ALA A 32 19.99 11.00 -24.93
CA ALA A 32 18.63 10.96 -25.49
C ALA A 32 17.73 9.92 -24.80
N LEU A 33 18.25 8.72 -24.53
CA LEU A 33 17.50 7.65 -23.87
C LEU A 33 17.25 7.93 -22.38
N ILE A 34 18.23 8.50 -21.67
CA ILE A 34 18.05 8.92 -20.26
C ILE A 34 17.11 10.12 -20.17
N GLY A 35 17.18 11.08 -21.09
CA GLY A 35 16.22 12.17 -21.22
C GLY A 35 14.79 11.68 -21.44
N LEU A 36 14.59 10.74 -22.38
CA LEU A 36 13.29 10.12 -22.64
C LEU A 36 12.77 9.32 -21.42
N ARG A 37 13.66 8.64 -20.68
CA ARG A 37 13.33 7.95 -19.42
C ARG A 37 12.88 8.94 -18.35
N ILE A 38 13.63 10.03 -18.13
CA ILE A 38 13.31 11.06 -17.13
C ILE A 38 11.99 11.74 -17.49
N TYR A 39 11.80 12.12 -18.76
CA TYR A 39 10.53 12.66 -19.25
C TYR A 39 9.36 11.70 -18.96
N THR A 40 9.48 10.44 -19.35
CA THR A 40 8.46 9.40 -19.11
C THR A 40 8.14 9.23 -17.62
N ARG A 41 9.15 9.25 -16.74
CA ARG A 41 8.96 9.00 -15.30
C ARG A 41 8.47 10.21 -14.52
N SER A 42 8.90 11.40 -14.90
CA SER A 42 8.45 12.66 -14.31
C SER A 42 7.02 13.00 -14.76
N PHE A 43 6.79 13.06 -16.08
CA PHE A 43 5.54 13.58 -16.66
C PHE A 43 4.43 12.54 -16.92
N ILE A 44 4.69 11.23 -16.76
CA ILE A 44 3.67 10.18 -16.97
C ILE A 44 3.55 9.23 -15.75
N ARG A 45 4.45 9.37 -14.75
CA ARG A 45 4.48 8.52 -13.54
C ARG A 45 4.75 9.28 -12.23
N GLY A 46 4.96 10.61 -12.29
CA GLY A 46 5.11 11.48 -11.11
C GLY A 46 6.25 11.10 -10.15
N SER A 47 7.23 10.28 -10.55
CA SER A 47 8.23 9.76 -9.61
C SER A 47 9.56 9.34 -10.25
N VAL A 48 10.62 10.06 -9.88
CA VAL A 48 12.02 9.68 -10.08
C VAL A 48 12.46 8.79 -8.90
N GLY A 49 13.22 7.73 -9.17
CA GLY A 49 13.72 6.81 -8.14
C GLY A 49 15.25 6.77 -8.09
N TRP A 50 15.79 6.21 -7.01
CA TRP A 50 17.23 6.02 -6.80
C TRP A 50 17.96 5.30 -7.96
N ASP A 51 17.25 4.47 -8.72
CA ASP A 51 17.77 3.82 -9.93
C ASP A 51 18.05 4.82 -11.06
N ASP A 52 17.22 5.85 -11.21
CA ASP A 52 17.46 6.92 -12.18
C ASP A 52 18.69 7.75 -11.78
N ILE A 53 18.88 7.99 -10.48
CA ILE A 53 20.06 8.70 -9.94
C ILE A 53 21.34 7.90 -10.20
N CYS A 54 21.34 6.58 -9.97
CA CYS A 54 22.47 5.71 -10.32
C CYS A 54 22.74 5.70 -11.83
N LEU A 55 21.69 5.69 -12.67
CA LEU A 55 21.84 5.71 -14.13
C LEU A 55 22.38 7.05 -14.67
N ILE A 56 21.95 8.18 -14.09
CA ILE A 56 22.51 9.51 -14.37
C ILE A 56 23.98 9.57 -13.91
N SER A 57 24.30 9.03 -12.73
CA SER A 57 25.69 8.94 -12.23
C SER A 57 26.58 8.09 -13.16
N THR A 58 26.03 7.00 -13.70
CA THR A 58 26.69 6.16 -14.71
C THR A 58 26.99 6.95 -15.99
N LEU A 59 26.02 7.75 -16.47
CA LEU A 59 26.22 8.63 -17.62
C LEU A 59 27.32 9.67 -17.36
N VAL A 60 27.30 10.36 -16.21
CA VAL A 60 28.31 11.38 -15.87
C VAL A 60 29.72 10.78 -15.82
N LEU A 61 29.88 9.60 -15.21
CA LEU A 61 31.17 8.91 -15.16
C LEU A 61 31.62 8.41 -16.55
N ASN A 62 30.70 7.92 -17.38
CA ASN A 62 31.01 7.53 -18.76
C ASN A 62 31.40 8.75 -19.63
N THR A 63 30.75 9.91 -19.44
CA THR A 63 31.16 11.17 -20.08
C THR A 63 32.56 11.57 -19.63
N GLY A 64 32.91 11.38 -18.35
CA GLY A 64 34.28 11.55 -17.85
C GLY A 64 35.28 10.67 -18.60
N PHE A 65 35.00 9.37 -18.72
CA PHE A 65 35.81 8.44 -19.52
C PHE A 65 35.92 8.89 -20.98
N THR A 66 34.82 9.32 -21.62
CA THR A 66 34.84 9.86 -22.99
C THR A 66 35.72 11.10 -23.13
N VAL A 67 35.66 12.04 -22.18
CA VAL A 67 36.49 13.26 -22.19
C VAL A 67 37.97 12.91 -22.05
N PHE A 68 38.36 12.12 -21.05
CA PHE A 68 39.77 11.74 -20.87
C PHE A 68 40.31 10.89 -22.04
N THR A 69 39.50 10.02 -22.63
CA THR A 69 39.88 9.27 -23.84
C THR A 69 39.98 10.17 -25.09
N THR A 70 39.15 11.20 -25.20
CA THR A 70 39.26 12.22 -26.26
C THR A 70 40.58 13.00 -26.12
N VAL A 71 40.97 13.38 -24.90
CA VAL A 71 42.26 14.03 -24.64
C VAL A 71 43.42 13.06 -24.92
N ALA A 72 43.32 11.78 -24.56
CA ALA A 72 44.33 10.77 -24.89
C ALA A 72 44.49 10.58 -26.42
N ALA A 73 43.39 10.64 -27.20
CA ALA A 73 43.43 10.56 -28.66
C ALA A 73 44.12 11.76 -29.33
N VAL A 74 44.07 12.95 -28.71
CA VAL A 74 44.85 14.14 -29.11
C VAL A 74 46.34 14.00 -28.78
N HIS A 75 46.71 13.14 -27.82
CA HIS A 75 48.10 12.84 -27.45
C HIS A 75 48.63 11.52 -28.06
N GLY A 76 47.90 10.89 -28.98
CA GLY A 76 48.37 9.70 -29.73
C GLY A 76 47.62 8.38 -29.51
N MET A 77 46.58 8.32 -28.67
CA MET A 77 45.79 7.09 -28.52
C MET A 77 45.12 6.69 -29.84
N GLY A 78 45.41 5.47 -30.31
CA GLY A 78 44.95 4.96 -31.61
C GLY A 78 45.98 5.07 -32.74
N GLN A 79 47.19 5.60 -32.49
CA GLN A 79 48.36 5.50 -33.37
C GLN A 79 49.27 4.33 -32.95
N HIS A 80 50.20 3.95 -33.83
CA HIS A 80 51.25 2.98 -33.50
C HIS A 80 52.33 3.63 -32.64
N TYR A 81 53.09 2.84 -31.89
CA TYR A 81 54.16 3.35 -31.02
C TYR A 81 55.27 4.06 -31.83
N GLU A 82 55.51 3.61 -33.07
CA GLU A 82 56.51 4.19 -33.98
C GLU A 82 56.14 5.61 -34.49
N ASP A 83 54.87 6.02 -34.38
CA ASP A 83 54.36 7.32 -34.86
C ASP A 83 54.46 8.46 -33.81
N LEU A 84 54.97 8.18 -32.59
CA LEU A 84 54.75 9.02 -31.41
C LEU A 84 56.02 9.46 -30.69
N GLU A 85 56.02 10.70 -30.18
CA GLU A 85 57.08 11.19 -29.31
C GLU A 85 56.91 10.70 -27.85
N VAL A 86 58.03 10.45 -27.17
CA VAL A 86 58.09 10.02 -25.76
C VAL A 86 57.18 10.83 -24.81
N PRO A 87 57.21 12.18 -24.79
CA PRO A 87 56.30 12.96 -23.95
C PRO A 87 54.82 12.80 -24.33
N GLN A 88 54.50 12.67 -25.63
CA GLN A 88 53.12 12.49 -26.10
C GLN A 88 52.56 11.15 -25.61
N PHE A 89 53.34 10.07 -25.77
CA PHE A 89 53.03 8.73 -25.25
C PHE A 89 52.76 8.76 -23.74
N ALA A 90 53.61 9.44 -22.96
CA ALA A 90 53.45 9.54 -21.51
C ALA A 90 52.17 10.27 -21.09
N HIS A 91 51.79 11.34 -21.81
CA HIS A 91 50.54 12.07 -21.57
C HIS A 91 49.31 11.23 -21.97
N ALA A 92 49.34 10.58 -23.14
CA ALA A 92 48.27 9.68 -23.57
C ALA A 92 48.04 8.54 -22.55
N MET A 93 49.13 7.92 -22.06
CA MET A 93 49.06 6.86 -21.05
C MET A 93 48.45 7.37 -19.73
N LEU A 94 48.86 8.55 -19.25
CA LEU A 94 48.29 9.15 -18.04
C LEU A 94 46.78 9.40 -18.17
N TYR A 95 46.33 9.98 -19.29
CA TYR A 95 44.89 10.22 -19.52
C TYR A 95 44.08 8.91 -19.69
N ILE A 96 44.68 7.86 -20.24
CA ILE A 96 44.08 6.51 -20.30
C ILE A 96 43.90 5.93 -18.88
N LEU A 97 44.90 6.04 -17.99
CA LEU A 97 44.81 5.56 -16.61
C LEU A 97 43.72 6.31 -15.83
N ILE A 98 43.65 7.63 -15.97
CA ILE A 98 42.58 8.44 -15.38
C ILE A 98 41.21 7.98 -15.93
N GLY A 99 41.09 7.82 -17.25
CA GLY A 99 39.89 7.31 -17.91
C GLY A 99 39.44 5.93 -17.39
N HIS A 100 40.39 5.02 -17.12
CA HIS A 100 40.07 3.70 -16.56
C HIS A 100 39.44 3.76 -15.16
N VAL A 101 39.79 4.73 -14.32
CA VAL A 101 39.11 4.93 -13.03
C VAL A 101 37.64 5.35 -13.23
N PHE A 102 37.38 6.30 -14.14
CA PHE A 102 36.01 6.70 -14.49
C PHE A 102 35.19 5.53 -15.05
N VAL A 103 35.77 4.70 -15.92
CA VAL A 103 35.08 3.57 -16.56
C VAL A 103 34.86 2.39 -15.59
N ALA A 104 35.79 2.15 -14.65
CA ALA A 104 35.62 1.15 -13.59
C ALA A 104 34.44 1.51 -12.67
N LEU A 105 34.32 2.78 -12.29
CA LEU A 105 33.20 3.27 -11.47
C LEU A 105 31.88 3.28 -12.26
N ALA A 106 31.89 3.68 -13.54
CA ALA A 106 30.71 3.64 -14.40
C ALA A 106 30.17 2.21 -14.58
N THR A 107 31.03 1.25 -14.90
CA THR A 107 30.63 -0.17 -15.09
C THR A 107 30.10 -0.83 -13.81
N GLY A 108 30.58 -0.41 -12.64
CA GLY A 108 30.03 -0.82 -11.34
C GLY A 108 28.67 -0.20 -11.06
N ILE A 109 28.55 1.13 -11.14
CA ILE A 109 27.31 1.86 -10.79
C ILE A 109 26.17 1.56 -11.78
N GLY A 110 26.47 1.29 -13.04
CA GLY A 110 25.48 0.82 -14.02
C GLY A 110 24.84 -0.51 -13.62
N ARG A 111 25.64 -1.46 -13.10
CA ARG A 111 25.16 -2.76 -12.61
C ARG A 111 24.47 -2.66 -11.25
N VAL A 112 24.90 -1.74 -10.38
CA VAL A 112 24.13 -1.34 -9.18
C VAL A 112 22.74 -0.81 -9.57
N SER A 113 22.64 0.03 -10.62
CA SER A 113 21.35 0.50 -11.13
C SER A 113 20.47 -0.66 -11.63
N ALA A 114 21.05 -1.69 -12.25
CA ALA A 114 20.33 -2.88 -12.70
C ALA A 114 19.81 -3.72 -11.51
N ALA A 115 20.68 -4.04 -10.55
CA ALA A 115 20.29 -4.79 -9.35
C ALA A 115 19.24 -4.03 -8.51
N MET A 116 19.37 -2.71 -8.37
CA MET A 116 18.39 -1.84 -7.69
C MET A 116 17.05 -1.74 -8.44
N PHE A 117 17.04 -1.88 -9.77
CA PHE A 117 15.81 -1.99 -10.55
C PHE A 117 15.12 -3.34 -10.30
N LEU A 118 15.87 -4.46 -10.33
CA LEU A 118 15.35 -5.79 -10.04
C LEU A 118 14.83 -5.93 -8.60
N LEU A 119 15.53 -5.34 -7.62
CA LEU A 119 15.13 -5.34 -6.19
C LEU A 119 13.70 -4.83 -5.94
N ARG A 120 13.16 -3.98 -6.82
CA ARG A 120 11.76 -3.49 -6.74
C ARG A 120 10.72 -4.41 -7.36
N ILE A 121 11.12 -5.26 -8.30
CA ILE A 121 10.25 -6.27 -8.92
C ILE A 121 10.12 -7.48 -7.97
N VAL A 122 11.15 -7.74 -7.17
CA VAL A 122 11.25 -8.90 -6.28
C VAL A 122 10.41 -8.74 -5.01
N MET A 123 9.52 -9.71 -4.77
CA MET A 123 8.79 -9.87 -3.51
C MET A 123 9.48 -10.81 -2.51
N LYS A 124 10.07 -11.93 -2.98
CA LYS A 124 10.65 -12.98 -2.10
C LYS A 124 11.89 -12.48 -1.33
N PRO A 125 12.05 -12.80 -0.03
CA PRO A 125 13.15 -12.28 0.79
C PRO A 125 14.53 -12.82 0.37
N TRP A 126 14.65 -14.13 0.08
CA TRP A 126 15.91 -14.75 -0.37
C TRP A 126 16.44 -14.11 -1.66
N HIS A 127 15.53 -13.81 -2.61
CA HIS A 127 15.85 -13.12 -3.86
C HIS A 127 16.38 -11.69 -3.62
N ARG A 128 15.88 -10.98 -2.59
CA ARG A 128 16.40 -9.66 -2.22
C ARG A 128 17.80 -9.74 -1.60
N TRP A 129 18.05 -10.75 -0.76
CA TRP A 129 19.38 -10.96 -0.17
C TRP A 129 20.43 -11.27 -1.24
N PHE A 130 20.10 -12.13 -2.21
CA PHE A 130 20.97 -12.41 -3.36
C PHE A 130 21.29 -11.15 -4.19
N LEU A 131 20.30 -10.33 -4.55
CA LEU A 131 20.55 -9.09 -5.31
C LEU A 131 21.37 -8.07 -4.51
N TRP A 132 21.20 -7.99 -3.19
CA TRP A 132 22.07 -7.18 -2.33
C TRP A 132 23.52 -7.70 -2.31
N PHE A 133 23.73 -9.02 -2.28
CA PHE A 133 25.05 -9.62 -2.41
C PHE A 133 25.71 -9.27 -3.77
N CYS A 134 24.98 -9.41 -4.89
CA CYS A 134 25.46 -8.99 -6.21
C CYS A 134 25.80 -7.48 -6.25
N THR A 135 25.00 -6.65 -5.59
CA THR A 135 25.20 -5.19 -5.52
C THR A 135 26.49 -4.84 -4.76
N VAL A 136 26.66 -5.39 -3.55
CA VAL A 136 27.82 -5.08 -2.68
C VAL A 136 29.12 -5.61 -3.27
N SER A 137 29.12 -6.85 -3.77
CA SER A 137 30.29 -7.45 -4.41
C SER A 137 30.73 -6.70 -5.67
N MET A 138 29.79 -6.19 -6.48
CA MET A 138 30.10 -5.33 -7.62
C MET A 138 30.78 -4.01 -7.23
N VAL A 139 30.28 -3.34 -6.18
CA VAL A 139 30.90 -2.11 -5.67
C VAL A 139 32.32 -2.38 -5.19
N ILE A 140 32.55 -3.48 -4.46
CA ILE A 140 33.89 -3.88 -4.00
C ILE A 140 34.84 -4.13 -5.18
N MET A 141 34.42 -4.91 -6.18
CA MET A 141 35.26 -5.23 -7.35
C MET A 141 35.55 -3.99 -8.23
N SER A 142 34.58 -3.07 -8.36
CA SER A 142 34.72 -1.81 -9.09
C SER A 142 35.72 -0.87 -8.41
N ILE A 143 35.62 -0.69 -7.08
CA ILE A 143 36.57 0.11 -6.29
C ILE A 143 37.95 -0.53 -6.29
N PHE A 144 38.05 -1.87 -6.18
CA PHE A 144 39.33 -2.58 -6.23
C PHE A 144 40.04 -2.33 -7.56
N LEU A 145 39.36 -2.49 -8.71
CA LEU A 145 39.95 -2.16 -10.01
C LEU A 145 40.42 -0.70 -10.05
N ALA A 146 39.57 0.25 -9.68
CA ALA A 146 39.88 1.68 -9.68
C ALA A 146 41.13 2.05 -8.85
N VAL A 147 41.33 1.40 -7.70
CA VAL A 147 42.55 1.59 -6.88
C VAL A 147 43.78 0.93 -7.54
N THR A 148 43.64 -0.30 -8.06
CA THR A 148 44.78 -1.04 -8.62
C THR A 148 45.41 -0.37 -9.85
N VAL A 149 44.64 0.37 -10.66
CA VAL A 149 45.13 1.14 -11.83
C VAL A 149 46.32 2.04 -11.49
N PHE A 150 46.35 2.62 -10.29
CA PHE A 150 47.46 3.46 -9.82
C PHE A 150 48.35 2.75 -8.78
N ALA A 151 47.83 1.79 -8.01
CA ALA A 151 48.58 1.08 -6.95
C ALA A 151 49.43 -0.11 -7.42
N GLN A 152 49.40 -0.44 -8.72
CA GLN A 152 50.08 -1.62 -9.31
C GLN A 152 51.61 -1.62 -9.23
N CYS A 153 52.27 -0.45 -9.28
CA CYS A 153 53.73 -0.34 -9.32
C CYS A 153 54.23 0.83 -8.45
N THR A 154 55.48 0.72 -7.99
CA THR A 154 56.17 1.72 -7.16
C THR A 154 57.50 2.11 -7.83
N PRO A 155 57.77 3.41 -8.07
CA PRO A 155 56.85 4.56 -7.92
C PRO A 155 55.70 4.50 -8.93
N ALA A 156 54.53 5.07 -8.60
CA ALA A 156 53.36 5.04 -9.49
C ALA A 156 53.61 5.75 -10.83
N GLU A 157 54.49 6.75 -10.85
CA GLU A 157 54.83 7.55 -12.03
C GLU A 157 55.49 6.71 -13.15
N SER A 158 56.17 5.61 -12.80
CA SER A 158 56.75 4.67 -13.77
C SER A 158 55.72 3.82 -14.52
N ILE A 159 54.42 4.04 -14.28
CA ILE A 159 53.34 3.44 -15.06
C ILE A 159 53.13 4.19 -16.39
N TRP A 160 53.27 5.52 -16.37
CA TRP A 160 53.04 6.37 -17.55
C TRP A 160 54.29 7.07 -18.07
N ASN A 161 55.28 7.41 -17.23
CA ASN A 161 56.56 7.93 -17.72
C ASN A 161 57.52 6.78 -18.05
N PRO A 162 57.90 6.56 -19.33
CA PRO A 162 58.88 5.55 -19.72
C PRO A 162 60.31 5.85 -19.23
N GLU A 163 60.63 7.10 -18.88
CA GLU A 163 61.95 7.48 -18.33
C GLU A 163 62.23 6.85 -16.96
N LEU A 164 61.19 6.44 -16.21
CA LEU A 164 61.32 5.72 -14.94
C LEU A 164 61.16 4.19 -15.10
N ALA A 165 61.18 3.65 -16.31
CA ALA A 165 61.00 2.21 -16.55
C ALA A 165 62.04 1.35 -15.81
N ASP A 166 63.29 1.77 -15.72
CA ASP A 166 64.37 1.04 -15.03
C ASP A 166 64.20 0.98 -13.49
N GLN A 167 63.35 1.86 -12.92
CA GLN A 167 63.06 1.90 -11.48
C GLN A 167 61.74 1.20 -11.11
N ARG A 168 61.05 0.62 -12.10
CA ARG A 168 59.68 0.11 -11.98
C ARG A 168 59.61 -1.24 -11.28
N VAL A 169 59.21 -1.25 -10.01
CA VAL A 169 58.81 -2.48 -9.30
C VAL A 169 57.29 -2.59 -9.32
N CYS A 170 56.74 -3.64 -9.95
CA CYS A 170 55.29 -3.89 -9.97
C CYS A 170 54.91 -5.07 -9.08
N HIS A 171 54.03 -4.82 -8.11
CA HIS A 171 53.56 -5.81 -7.14
C HIS A 171 52.30 -6.53 -7.62
N LEU A 172 51.62 -5.98 -8.63
CA LEU A 172 50.35 -6.50 -9.14
C LEU A 172 50.27 -6.32 -10.67
N SER A 173 49.80 -7.36 -11.37
CA SER A 173 49.57 -7.29 -12.83
C SER A 173 48.18 -6.74 -13.12
N LEU A 174 48.12 -5.52 -13.68
CA LEU A 174 46.87 -4.88 -14.10
C LEU A 174 46.05 -5.77 -15.02
N THR A 175 46.71 -6.44 -15.98
CA THR A 175 46.07 -7.31 -16.97
C THR A 175 45.31 -8.45 -16.29
N VAL A 176 45.89 -9.06 -15.25
CA VAL A 176 45.23 -10.14 -14.49
C VAL A 176 44.04 -9.62 -13.69
N VAL A 177 44.18 -8.46 -13.03
CA VAL A 177 43.08 -7.83 -12.28
C VAL A 177 41.94 -7.41 -13.22
N ALA A 178 42.27 -6.81 -14.36
CA ALA A 178 41.31 -6.34 -15.35
C ALA A 178 40.59 -7.50 -16.06
N ILE A 179 41.30 -8.58 -16.43
CA ILE A 179 40.66 -9.82 -16.95
C ILE A 179 39.73 -10.43 -15.91
N THR A 180 40.14 -10.47 -14.63
CA THR A 180 39.30 -10.97 -13.54
C THR A 180 38.04 -10.12 -13.35
N TYR A 181 38.18 -8.79 -13.37
CA TYR A 181 37.05 -7.86 -13.29
C TYR A 181 36.11 -7.99 -14.49
N CYS A 182 36.62 -7.99 -15.72
CA CYS A 182 35.80 -8.10 -16.93
C CYS A 182 35.07 -9.45 -17.02
N SER A 183 35.72 -10.54 -16.61
CA SER A 183 35.09 -11.87 -16.49
C SER A 183 33.98 -11.87 -15.45
N TYR A 184 34.21 -11.28 -14.27
CA TYR A 184 33.20 -11.13 -13.22
C TYR A 184 32.04 -10.23 -13.67
N ALA A 185 32.33 -9.19 -14.44
CA ALA A 185 31.34 -8.25 -14.96
C ALA A 185 30.42 -8.89 -15.99
N ALA A 186 30.97 -9.61 -16.97
CA ALA A 186 30.19 -10.39 -17.93
C ALA A 186 29.35 -11.47 -17.23
N ALA A 187 29.92 -12.20 -16.26
CA ALA A 187 29.19 -13.20 -15.48
C ALA A 187 27.99 -12.59 -14.73
N MET A 188 28.16 -11.40 -14.14
CA MET A 188 27.07 -10.68 -13.49
C MET A 188 26.00 -10.17 -14.46
N ASP A 189 26.33 -9.85 -15.71
CA ASP A 189 25.31 -9.50 -16.72
C ASP A 189 24.41 -10.70 -17.04
N PHE A 190 24.98 -11.89 -17.22
CA PHE A 190 24.20 -13.12 -17.41
C PHE A 190 23.35 -13.44 -16.17
N ILE A 191 23.93 -13.38 -14.96
CA ILE A 191 23.20 -13.58 -13.70
C ILE A 191 22.02 -12.60 -13.59
N LEU A 192 22.22 -11.31 -13.86
CA LEU A 192 21.15 -10.29 -13.78
C LEU A 192 20.14 -10.39 -14.92
N ALA A 193 20.50 -10.95 -16.08
CA ALA A 193 19.59 -11.23 -17.20
C ALA A 193 18.72 -12.47 -16.94
N ASP A 194 19.28 -13.54 -16.39
CA ASP A 194 18.56 -14.79 -16.06
C ASP A 194 17.71 -14.66 -14.79
N PHE A 195 18.07 -13.75 -13.86
CA PHE A 195 17.37 -13.57 -12.60
C PHE A 195 15.85 -13.24 -12.77
N PRO A 196 15.42 -12.35 -13.69
CA PRO A 196 14.01 -12.22 -14.09
C PRO A 196 13.33 -13.54 -14.47
N TRP A 197 14.01 -14.44 -15.20
CA TRP A 197 13.43 -15.72 -15.59
C TRP A 197 13.20 -16.62 -14.37
N ILE A 198 14.21 -16.77 -13.51
CA ILE A 198 14.13 -17.53 -12.26
C ILE A 198 13.06 -16.94 -11.31
N ALA A 199 12.93 -15.61 -11.25
CA ALA A 199 11.95 -14.92 -10.42
C ALA A 199 10.50 -15.03 -10.93
N LEU A 200 10.30 -15.23 -12.24
CA LEU A 200 8.97 -15.32 -12.88
C LEU A 200 8.55 -16.76 -13.23
N HIS A 201 9.43 -17.75 -13.04
CA HIS A 201 9.16 -19.16 -13.31
C HIS A 201 8.06 -19.71 -12.38
N GLY A 202 6.80 -19.60 -12.83
CA GLY A 202 5.60 -19.97 -12.08
C GLY A 202 4.38 -19.05 -12.26
N LEU A 203 4.46 -17.96 -13.05
CA LEU A 203 3.35 -17.00 -13.24
C LEU A 203 2.67 -17.06 -14.63
N ASN A 204 1.33 -17.10 -14.64
CA ASN A 204 0.40 -16.86 -15.78
C ASN A 204 -0.18 -15.41 -15.73
N MET A 205 -0.69 -14.82 -16.82
CA MET A 205 -0.76 -13.34 -16.96
C MET A 205 -1.90 -12.60 -17.77
N LYS A 206 -2.67 -13.16 -18.74
CA LYS A 206 -3.79 -12.53 -19.57
C LYS A 206 -4.01 -12.42 -21.19
N PRO A 207 -3.46 -12.92 -22.39
CA PRO A 207 -2.16 -13.41 -23.07
C PRO A 207 -1.27 -12.44 -23.99
N LYS A 208 -0.01 -11.98 -23.62
CA LYS A 208 1.03 -11.10 -24.32
C LYS A 208 2.43 -10.79 -23.62
N GLU A 209 2.53 -10.18 -22.42
CA GLU A 209 3.74 -9.66 -21.66
C GLU A 209 5.07 -10.43 -21.83
N ARG A 210 5.01 -11.76 -21.95
CA ARG A 210 6.16 -12.65 -22.21
C ARG A 210 7.11 -12.11 -23.29
N HIS A 211 6.58 -11.52 -24.36
CA HIS A 211 7.39 -10.98 -25.45
C HIS A 211 8.23 -9.75 -25.03
N THR A 212 7.68 -8.85 -24.21
CA THR A 212 8.41 -7.67 -23.70
C THR A 212 9.48 -8.08 -22.67
N THR A 213 9.19 -9.11 -21.87
CA THR A 213 10.16 -9.70 -20.94
C THR A 213 11.32 -10.35 -21.70
N CYS A 214 11.06 -11.14 -22.74
CA CYS A 214 12.13 -11.67 -23.61
C CYS A 214 12.96 -10.55 -24.26
N LEU A 215 12.32 -9.50 -24.81
CA LEU A 215 13.03 -8.40 -25.46
C LEU A 215 14.01 -7.67 -24.52
N SER A 216 13.63 -7.49 -23.25
CA SER A 216 14.52 -6.90 -22.24
C SER A 216 15.63 -7.85 -21.77
N LEU A 217 15.35 -9.15 -21.70
CA LEU A 217 16.33 -10.18 -21.33
C LEU A 217 17.42 -10.33 -22.40
N SER A 218 17.07 -10.31 -23.69
CA SER A 218 18.04 -10.34 -24.81
C SER A 218 19.07 -9.20 -24.76
N LEU A 219 18.70 -8.04 -24.20
CA LEU A 219 19.61 -6.89 -24.08
C LEU A 219 20.61 -7.03 -22.93
N GLY A 220 20.25 -7.73 -21.85
CA GLY A 220 21.20 -8.10 -20.79
C GLY A 220 22.22 -9.13 -21.29
N VAL A 221 21.74 -10.14 -22.02
CA VAL A 221 22.59 -11.14 -22.70
C VAL A 221 23.54 -10.47 -23.71
N PHE A 222 23.07 -9.45 -24.46
CA PHE A 222 23.91 -8.68 -25.38
C PHE A 222 25.02 -7.90 -24.66
N ALA A 223 24.74 -7.27 -23.52
CA ALA A 223 25.76 -6.61 -22.71
C ALA A 223 26.84 -7.60 -22.22
N GLY A 224 26.45 -8.77 -21.74
CA GLY A 224 27.38 -9.84 -21.36
C GLY A 224 28.25 -10.33 -22.53
N ILE A 225 27.69 -10.41 -23.74
CA ILE A 225 28.45 -10.73 -24.97
C ILE A 225 29.49 -9.64 -25.29
N CYS A 226 29.15 -8.35 -25.16
CA CYS A 226 30.15 -7.27 -25.27
C CYS A 226 31.27 -7.40 -24.21
N GLY A 227 30.92 -7.78 -22.98
CA GLY A 227 31.88 -8.08 -21.91
C GLY A 227 32.83 -9.24 -22.25
N ILE A 228 32.34 -10.28 -22.94
CA ILE A 228 33.19 -11.39 -23.43
C ILE A 228 34.18 -10.88 -24.48
N PHE A 229 33.73 -10.14 -25.51
CA PHE A 229 34.64 -9.59 -26.55
C PHE A 229 35.68 -8.62 -25.98
N ARG A 230 35.29 -7.79 -25.00
CA ARG A 230 36.22 -6.95 -24.22
C ARG A 230 37.27 -7.80 -23.49
N THR A 231 36.86 -8.89 -22.86
CA THR A 231 37.76 -9.78 -22.09
C THR A 231 38.75 -10.49 -23.00
N THR A 232 38.35 -10.98 -24.17
CA THR A 232 39.28 -11.59 -25.13
C THR A 232 40.25 -10.56 -25.72
N GLY A 233 39.79 -9.33 -25.96
CA GLY A 233 40.65 -8.20 -26.35
C GLY A 233 41.75 -7.89 -25.32
N LEU A 234 41.44 -7.93 -24.02
CA LEU A 234 42.41 -7.74 -22.94
C LEU A 234 43.50 -8.82 -22.92
N THR A 235 43.16 -10.08 -23.22
CA THR A 235 44.14 -11.16 -23.30
C THR A 235 45.13 -10.94 -24.45
N SER A 236 44.65 -10.52 -25.62
CA SER A 236 45.51 -10.15 -26.76
C SER A 236 46.41 -8.95 -26.44
N LEU A 237 45.89 -7.98 -25.67
CA LEU A 237 46.61 -6.77 -25.24
C LEU A 237 47.88 -7.09 -24.43
N SER A 238 47.91 -8.23 -23.73
CA SER A 238 49.06 -8.66 -22.94
C SER A 238 50.30 -9.03 -23.77
N ASN A 239 50.13 -9.22 -25.08
CA ASN A 239 51.15 -9.75 -25.98
C ASN A 239 51.52 -8.78 -27.13
N SER A 240 50.88 -7.60 -27.20
CA SER A 240 51.08 -6.60 -28.25
C SER A 240 52.05 -5.50 -27.81
N GLN A 241 53.06 -5.18 -28.63
CA GLN A 241 53.95 -4.03 -28.39
C GLN A 241 53.21 -2.69 -28.60
N ASP A 242 52.29 -2.61 -29.57
CA ASP A 242 51.44 -1.45 -29.85
C ASP A 242 50.24 -1.30 -28.87
N TYR A 243 50.53 -1.04 -27.59
CA TYR A 243 49.49 -0.91 -26.56
C TYR A 243 48.43 0.16 -26.88
N LEU A 244 48.85 1.37 -27.32
CA LEU A 244 47.93 2.49 -27.62
C LEU A 244 47.01 2.22 -28.82
N TYR A 245 47.49 1.49 -29.83
CA TYR A 245 46.69 1.09 -30.99
C TYR A 245 45.70 -0.01 -30.63
N ALA A 246 46.13 -1.01 -29.88
CA ALA A 246 45.32 -2.18 -29.54
C ALA A 246 44.26 -1.88 -28.47
N ILE A 247 44.56 -1.02 -27.48
CA ILE A 247 43.60 -0.69 -26.40
C ILE A 247 42.39 0.08 -26.91
N SER A 248 42.53 0.77 -28.04
CA SER A 248 41.45 1.48 -28.74
C SER A 248 40.22 0.60 -28.99
N ASP A 249 40.42 -0.67 -29.38
CA ASP A 249 39.32 -1.58 -29.69
C ASP A 249 38.60 -2.05 -28.42
N SER A 250 39.37 -2.31 -27.35
CA SER A 250 38.81 -2.64 -26.03
C SER A 250 38.02 -1.47 -25.42
N ALA A 251 38.50 -0.24 -25.62
CA ALA A 251 37.82 0.97 -25.19
C ALA A 251 36.47 1.15 -25.90
N ILE A 252 36.38 0.83 -27.21
CA ILE A 252 35.13 0.81 -27.98
C ILE A 252 34.15 -0.25 -27.45
N TRP A 253 34.61 -1.48 -27.17
CA TRP A 253 33.74 -2.49 -26.55
C TRP A 253 33.27 -2.09 -25.14
N THR A 254 34.13 -1.44 -24.35
CA THR A 254 33.80 -0.94 -23.02
C THR A 254 32.73 0.16 -23.04
N ALA A 255 32.85 1.15 -23.93
CA ALA A 255 31.83 2.18 -24.08
C ALA A 255 30.49 1.58 -24.57
N SER A 256 30.57 0.61 -25.50
CA SER A 256 29.41 -0.13 -26.01
C SER A 256 28.69 -0.95 -24.93
N GLU A 257 29.42 -1.59 -24.02
CA GLU A 257 28.90 -2.33 -22.85
C GLU A 257 28.06 -1.41 -21.93
N ILE A 258 28.59 -0.22 -21.63
CA ILE A 258 27.88 0.79 -20.80
C ILE A 258 26.64 1.31 -21.53
N THR A 259 26.75 1.65 -22.81
CA THR A 259 25.60 2.10 -23.61
C THR A 259 24.53 1.00 -23.75
N ALA A 260 24.91 -0.26 -23.94
CA ALA A 260 23.98 -1.40 -23.96
C ALA A 260 23.26 -1.56 -22.61
N THR A 261 23.97 -1.37 -21.49
CA THR A 261 23.38 -1.36 -20.14
C THR A 261 22.35 -0.23 -19.99
N ILE A 262 22.67 0.98 -20.46
CA ILE A 262 21.74 2.13 -20.46
C ILE A 262 20.52 1.87 -21.35
N VAL A 263 20.71 1.29 -22.54
CA VAL A 263 19.63 0.89 -23.46
C VAL A 263 18.71 -0.16 -22.82
N CYS A 264 19.26 -1.22 -22.23
CA CYS A 264 18.51 -2.26 -21.53
C CYS A 264 17.65 -1.66 -20.40
N LEU A 265 18.27 -0.87 -19.51
CA LEU A 265 17.59 -0.28 -18.37
C LEU A 265 16.53 0.76 -18.79
N THR A 266 16.80 1.59 -19.79
CA THR A 266 15.82 2.57 -20.32
C THR A 266 14.61 1.88 -20.94
N LEU A 267 14.80 0.88 -21.79
CA LEU A 267 13.70 0.10 -22.39
C LEU A 267 12.84 -0.63 -21.34
N LEU A 268 13.46 -1.18 -20.28
CA LEU A 268 12.75 -1.76 -19.13
C LEU A 268 11.77 -0.78 -18.44
N ALA A 269 12.04 0.54 -18.49
CA ALA A 269 11.14 1.56 -17.94
C ALA A 269 10.13 2.15 -18.95
N LEU A 270 10.33 1.98 -20.26
CA LEU A 270 9.48 2.54 -21.33
C LEU A 270 8.24 1.69 -21.65
N ARG A 271 8.09 0.51 -21.04
CA ARG A 271 6.92 -0.39 -21.12
C ARG A 271 5.55 0.31 -20.97
N PRO A 272 5.34 1.33 -20.10
CA PRO A 272 4.06 2.07 -20.06
C PRO A 272 3.85 3.01 -21.25
N LEU A 273 4.92 3.63 -21.77
CA LEU A 273 4.85 4.60 -22.86
C LEU A 273 4.46 3.94 -24.18
N TYR A 274 5.05 2.78 -24.51
CA TYR A 274 4.71 2.01 -25.71
C TYR A 274 3.21 1.65 -25.78
N LYS A 275 2.60 1.29 -24.63
CA LYS A 275 1.15 1.06 -24.52
C LYS A 275 0.32 2.33 -24.75
N LYS A 276 0.81 3.50 -24.29
CA LYS A 276 0.11 4.79 -24.49
C LYS A 276 0.12 5.20 -25.98
N ILE A 277 1.28 5.12 -26.64
CA ILE A 277 1.45 5.51 -28.05
C ILE A 277 0.64 4.58 -28.98
N ARG A 278 0.78 3.26 -28.83
CA ARG A 278 0.09 2.27 -29.68
C ARG A 278 -1.44 2.34 -29.58
N ASN A 279 -1.97 2.83 -28.46
CA ASN A 279 -3.41 3.05 -28.30
C ASN A 279 -3.91 4.31 -29.03
N GLN A 280 -3.06 5.26 -29.42
CA GLN A 280 -3.47 6.46 -30.17
C GLN A 280 -3.58 6.20 -31.69
N GLU A 281 -2.81 5.26 -32.25
CA GLU A 281 -2.89 4.87 -33.67
C GLU A 281 -4.24 4.22 -34.06
N SER A 282 -5.10 3.90 -33.08
CA SER A 282 -6.39 3.23 -33.28
C SER A 282 -7.60 4.19 -33.24
N SER A 283 -7.41 5.51 -33.33
CA SER A 283 -8.51 6.49 -33.13
C SER A 283 -8.36 7.77 -33.95
N SER A 284 -8.21 7.64 -35.27
CA SER A 284 -8.25 8.75 -36.23
C SER A 284 -9.62 8.89 -36.93
N ALA A 285 -10.65 9.20 -36.15
CA ALA A 285 -11.94 9.70 -36.62
C ALA A 285 -12.36 10.83 -35.65
N GLY A 286 -12.28 12.08 -36.11
CA GLY A 286 -12.17 13.23 -35.20
C GLY A 286 -13.48 13.90 -34.82
N TYR A 287 -13.37 14.80 -33.84
CA TYR A 287 -14.21 15.99 -33.76
C TYR A 287 -13.35 17.20 -33.34
N GLN A 288 -13.83 18.42 -33.60
CA GLN A 288 -12.95 19.59 -33.71
C GLN A 288 -12.43 20.13 -32.37
N GLN A 289 -11.17 20.53 -32.39
CA GLN A 289 -10.48 21.31 -31.37
C GLN A 289 -11.00 22.76 -31.40
N HIS A 290 -11.48 23.26 -30.26
CA HIS A 290 -11.50 24.69 -30.00
C HIS A 290 -10.36 24.97 -29.04
N ASP A 291 -9.41 25.82 -29.45
CA ASP A 291 -8.35 26.26 -28.55
C ASP A 291 -8.93 27.19 -27.48
N ASP A 292 -8.40 27.06 -26.27
CA ASP A 292 -8.04 28.23 -25.46
C ASP A 292 -6.81 27.84 -24.63
N SER A 293 -5.66 28.36 -25.01
CA SER A 293 -4.38 28.04 -24.39
C SER A 293 -4.02 29.04 -23.30
N ILE A 294 -3.57 28.56 -22.13
CA ILE A 294 -2.41 29.03 -21.34
C ILE A 294 -2.38 28.29 -19.99
N TYR A 295 -1.20 28.21 -19.36
CA TYR A 295 -0.85 27.47 -18.13
C TYR A 295 -0.76 25.93 -18.25
N ALA A 296 0.43 25.47 -18.69
CA ALA A 296 0.83 24.08 -18.58
C ALA A 296 1.59 23.81 -17.28
N ASN A 297 1.05 22.93 -16.40
CA ASN A 297 1.74 22.05 -15.44
C ASN A 297 0.73 21.46 -14.44
N THR A 298 0.71 20.17 -14.08
CA THR A 298 1.38 18.97 -14.65
C THR A 298 0.46 17.77 -14.36
N SER A 299 0.29 16.82 -15.29
CA SER A 299 -0.74 15.78 -15.18
C SER A 299 -0.23 14.34 -15.04
N ALA A 300 -0.73 13.68 -13.99
CA ALA A 300 -1.07 12.25 -13.91
C ALA A 300 0.01 11.13 -13.95
N TYR A 301 -0.26 10.13 -13.11
CA TYR A 301 0.17 8.71 -13.23
C TYR A 301 -0.41 8.07 -14.52
N PRO A 302 -0.06 6.82 -14.93
CA PRO A 302 -0.69 5.63 -14.31
C PRO A 302 0.08 4.28 -14.44
N LEU A 303 -0.67 3.19 -14.20
CA LEU A 303 -0.30 1.78 -14.01
C LEU A 303 -0.09 0.94 -15.30
N GLY A 304 0.77 -0.09 -15.19
CA GLY A 304 0.52 -1.53 -15.49
C GLY A 304 0.02 -2.03 -16.86
N SER A 305 0.41 -3.26 -17.25
CA SER A 305 -0.32 -4.12 -18.23
C SER A 305 0.27 -5.54 -18.49
N LEU A 306 -0.28 -6.56 -17.82
CA LEU A 306 -1.01 -7.71 -18.41
C LEU A 306 -0.37 -8.59 -19.54
N LYS A 307 -0.43 -9.95 -19.40
CA LYS A 307 -0.79 -11.05 -20.38
C LYS A 307 0.22 -12.31 -20.62
N ASP A 308 0.09 -13.66 -20.90
CA ASP A 308 -0.44 -15.05 -20.44
C ASP A 308 0.01 -16.27 -21.36
N ASN A 309 -0.44 -17.51 -20.99
CA ASN A 309 -0.89 -18.75 -21.72
C ASN A 309 0.18 -19.70 -22.31
N THR A 310 0.18 -21.03 -22.08
CA THR A 310 -0.85 -22.12 -22.17
C THR A 310 -1.35 -22.40 -23.61
N THR A 311 -1.71 -23.63 -24.00
CA THR A 311 -1.82 -24.95 -23.30
C THR A 311 -0.62 -25.87 -23.62
N ASN A 312 -0.49 -27.13 -23.17
CA ASN A 312 -1.36 -28.00 -22.33
C ASN A 312 -0.49 -28.61 -21.16
N ASP A 313 -0.54 -29.85 -20.66
CA ASP A 313 -1.26 -31.12 -20.94
C ASP A 313 -1.36 -31.97 -19.63
N GLY A 314 -1.90 -33.20 -19.66
CA GLY A 314 -1.88 -34.11 -18.51
C GLY A 314 -2.47 -35.51 -18.76
N LYS A 315 -1.89 -36.57 -18.15
CA LYS A 315 -2.42 -37.94 -18.28
C LYS A 315 -2.04 -38.91 -17.15
N GLY A 316 -3.05 -39.38 -16.41
CA GLY A 316 -3.09 -40.59 -15.54
C GLY A 316 -2.21 -40.59 -14.27
N SER A 317 -2.33 -41.54 -13.34
CA SER A 317 -3.48 -42.37 -12.88
C SER A 317 -2.96 -43.47 -11.92
N ASN A 318 -3.66 -43.72 -10.80
CA ASN A 318 -3.55 -44.93 -9.94
C ASN A 318 -2.22 -45.10 -9.15
N LEU A 319 -2.12 -45.83 -8.02
CA LEU A 319 -3.10 -46.59 -7.21
C LEU A 319 -2.70 -46.61 -5.70
N ILE A 320 -3.69 -46.81 -4.81
CA ILE A 320 -3.71 -47.37 -3.42
C ILE A 320 -2.39 -47.76 -2.72
N GLU A 321 -2.20 -47.30 -1.45
CA GLU A 321 -2.20 -48.09 -0.18
C GLU A 321 -1.92 -47.16 1.03
N THR A 322 -2.89 -46.79 1.89
CA THR A 322 -3.46 -47.47 3.09
C THR A 322 -2.56 -47.54 4.34
N GLU A 323 -2.67 -46.54 5.22
CA GLU A 323 -2.70 -46.74 6.69
C GLU A 323 -3.36 -45.53 7.39
N ALA A 324 -3.77 -45.65 8.67
CA ALA A 324 -4.62 -44.65 9.33
C ALA A 324 -4.37 -44.48 10.84
N SER A 325 -4.71 -43.29 11.37
CA SER A 325 -4.38 -42.76 12.72
C SER A 325 -2.87 -42.43 12.88
N ILE A 326 -2.43 -41.50 13.73
CA ILE A 326 -3.01 -40.87 14.94
C ILE A 326 -3.02 -39.33 14.84
N LEU A 327 -3.85 -38.65 15.64
CA LEU A 327 -3.93 -37.18 15.73
C LEU A 327 -2.69 -36.53 16.35
N ALA A 328 -2.16 -35.48 15.70
CA ALA A 328 -1.69 -34.24 16.36
C ALA A 328 -1.51 -33.14 15.31
N GLY A 329 -2.21 -32.01 15.45
CA GLY A 329 -1.92 -30.80 14.66
C GLY A 329 -0.78 -30.01 15.29
N LYS A 330 0.04 -29.34 14.46
CA LYS A 330 1.07 -28.41 14.94
C LYS A 330 1.10 -27.14 14.09
N ASN A 331 0.48 -26.10 14.61
CA ASN A 331 0.71 -24.74 14.15
C ASN A 331 1.93 -24.22 14.92
N ASP A 332 3.02 -23.87 14.23
CA ASP A 332 4.13 -23.19 14.88
C ASP A 332 3.85 -21.67 14.90
N SER A 333 3.57 -21.16 16.11
CA SER A 333 3.34 -19.74 16.39
C SER A 333 4.17 -19.32 17.61
N ASP A 334 5.13 -18.42 17.42
CA ASP A 334 6.10 -17.99 18.44
C ASP A 334 5.49 -17.05 19.51
N GLU A 335 4.61 -17.55 20.37
CA GLU A 335 4.16 -16.86 21.59
C GLU A 335 4.12 -17.81 22.81
N ALA A 336 5.25 -18.05 23.48
CA ALA A 336 5.27 -18.76 24.77
C ALA A 336 6.55 -18.59 25.63
N ILE A 337 6.88 -17.39 26.14
CA ILE A 337 7.66 -17.26 27.40
C ILE A 337 7.14 -16.10 28.26
N LEU A 338 6.19 -16.38 29.15
CA LEU A 338 6.12 -15.83 30.51
C LEU A 338 5.15 -16.67 31.38
N LEU A 339 5.35 -16.64 32.70
CA LEU A 339 4.48 -17.20 33.75
C LEU A 339 4.33 -18.74 33.82
N GLN A 340 5.33 -19.40 34.41
CA GLN A 340 5.09 -20.19 35.63
C GLN A 340 6.25 -20.01 36.60
N GLY A 341 6.01 -20.14 37.90
CA GLY A 341 6.99 -19.77 38.93
C GLY A 341 6.93 -20.63 40.19
N SER A 342 7.99 -20.49 40.99
CA SER A 342 8.20 -21.10 42.32
C SER A 342 8.30 -22.63 42.39
N THR A 343 9.53 -23.11 42.48
CA THR A 343 9.90 -24.10 43.51
C THR A 343 11.36 -23.92 43.94
N LYS A 344 11.75 -24.51 45.09
CA LYS A 344 13.00 -24.20 45.80
C LYS A 344 14.22 -24.94 45.22
N GLY A 345 15.38 -24.27 45.12
CA GLY A 345 16.65 -24.91 44.75
C GLY A 345 17.87 -23.99 44.87
N ASN A 346 18.75 -24.30 45.81
CA ASN A 346 20.02 -23.66 46.22
C ASN A 346 20.74 -22.71 45.23
N ILE A 347 21.20 -21.57 45.76
CA ILE A 347 22.11 -20.63 45.11
C ILE A 347 23.55 -21.19 45.13
N VAL A 348 24.20 -21.24 43.97
CA VAL A 348 25.67 -21.25 43.84
C VAL A 348 26.06 -20.12 42.90
N LYS A 349 27.09 -19.35 43.26
CA LYS A 349 27.47 -18.08 42.62
C LYS A 349 28.92 -18.14 42.16
N THR A 350 29.14 -18.20 40.85
CA THR A 350 30.48 -18.20 40.24
C THR A 350 30.70 -16.88 39.51
N GLN A 351 31.88 -16.26 39.67
CA GLN A 351 32.25 -15.01 39.01
C GLN A 351 33.40 -15.22 38.02
N GLU A 352 33.26 -14.67 36.81
CA GLU A 352 34.38 -14.11 36.05
C GLU A 352 33.78 -13.07 35.09
N LYS A 353 33.98 -11.74 35.21
CA LYS A 353 35.16 -10.89 35.48
C LYS A 353 36.05 -10.70 34.25
N ARG A 354 35.78 -9.65 33.48
CA ARG A 354 36.78 -8.92 32.69
C ARG A 354 36.67 -7.42 33.01
N THR A 355 37.81 -6.78 33.20
CA THR A 355 37.94 -5.38 33.60
C THR A 355 38.04 -4.43 32.39
N LEU A 356 37.71 -3.16 32.61
CA LEU A 356 38.17 -2.04 31.78
C LEU A 356 39.11 -1.19 32.63
N GLU A 357 40.23 -0.76 32.05
CA GLU A 357 41.20 0.12 32.70
C GLU A 357 40.84 1.60 32.49
N TYR A 358 41.48 2.49 33.25
CA TYR A 358 41.14 3.92 33.29
C TYR A 358 42.41 4.78 33.36
N GLY A 359 42.45 5.85 32.56
CA GLY A 359 43.42 6.93 32.71
C GLY A 359 43.39 7.98 31.59
N SER A 360 43.78 9.24 31.76
CA SER A 360 43.60 10.21 32.88
C SER A 360 44.33 11.55 32.56
N SER A 361 43.60 12.65 32.34
CA SER A 361 44.10 14.05 32.16
C SER A 361 42.90 15.05 32.15
N THR A 362 42.83 16.30 32.67
CA THR A 362 43.75 17.35 33.22
C THR A 362 44.65 18.06 32.20
N LEU A 363 44.65 19.39 31.99
CA LEU A 363 43.89 20.58 32.49
C LEU A 363 43.73 21.58 31.30
N ALA A 364 43.21 22.82 31.33
CA ALA A 364 42.85 23.84 32.35
C ALA A 364 41.55 24.58 31.89
N VAL A 365 40.81 25.44 32.62
CA VAL A 365 41.01 26.28 33.84
C VAL A 365 41.66 27.66 33.62
N GLU A 366 40.81 28.68 33.44
CA GLU A 366 41.07 30.13 33.63
C GLU A 366 39.75 30.82 34.08
N GLN A 367 39.79 32.02 34.69
CA GLN A 367 38.62 32.69 35.31
C GLN A 367 38.68 34.23 35.18
N ALA A 368 37.55 34.91 34.89
CA ALA A 368 37.43 36.38 34.77
C ALA A 368 36.08 36.94 35.31
N VAL A 369 35.86 38.27 35.23
CA VAL A 369 34.96 39.06 36.14
C VAL A 369 34.19 40.21 35.43
N PRO A 370 33.01 40.68 35.93
CA PRO A 370 32.07 41.56 35.19
C PRO A 370 32.03 43.04 35.66
N ILE A 371 31.24 43.88 34.96
CA ILE A 371 30.78 45.25 35.35
C ILE A 371 29.40 45.57 34.68
N ALA A 372 28.70 46.62 35.15
CA ALA A 372 27.25 46.86 34.95
C ALA A 372 26.83 47.72 33.73
N GLY A 373 25.50 47.84 33.52
CA GLY A 373 24.84 48.67 32.46
C GLY A 373 24.62 50.14 32.85
N PRO A 374 23.51 50.84 32.47
CA PRO A 374 22.20 50.33 32.00
C PRO A 374 21.58 51.06 30.77
N ALA A 375 20.37 50.60 30.39
CA ALA A 375 19.27 51.33 29.71
C ALA A 375 19.48 51.94 28.30
N GLY A 376 18.57 51.59 27.39
CA GLY A 376 18.39 52.25 26.08
C GLY A 376 17.48 51.42 25.17
N ASN A 377 16.31 51.96 24.81
CA ASN A 377 15.50 51.41 23.73
C ASN A 377 16.06 51.90 22.40
N ASP A 378 16.23 51.02 21.41
CA ASP A 378 15.85 51.38 20.04
C ASP A 378 15.63 50.15 19.15
N VAL A 379 14.89 50.34 18.05
CA VAL A 379 14.51 49.27 17.11
C VAL A 379 15.45 49.27 15.91
N THR A 380 16.14 48.15 15.65
CA THR A 380 16.68 47.83 14.31
C THR A 380 17.00 46.34 14.16
N SER A 381 17.11 45.87 12.92
CA SER A 381 17.29 44.47 12.55
C SER A 381 18.72 43.95 12.71
N SER A 382 18.87 42.72 13.19
CA SER A 382 19.88 41.81 12.64
C SER A 382 19.46 40.34 12.79
N ASP A 383 19.10 39.70 11.68
CA ASP A 383 19.25 38.24 11.57
C ASP A 383 20.72 37.90 11.77
N ARG A 384 21.01 36.88 12.58
CA ARG A 384 22.35 36.29 12.68
C ARG A 384 22.27 34.77 12.58
N ASN A 385 23.08 34.23 11.69
CA ASN A 385 23.13 32.80 11.41
C ASN A 385 23.61 32.01 12.65
N VAL A 386 22.69 31.29 13.32
CA VAL A 386 23.05 30.19 14.21
C VAL A 386 23.71 29.10 13.36
N THR A 387 24.91 28.67 13.72
CA THR A 387 25.66 27.72 12.89
C THR A 387 25.04 26.32 12.96
N ILE A 388 25.29 25.52 11.92
CA ILE A 388 24.87 24.11 11.87
C ILE A 388 25.50 23.29 13.02
N VAL A 389 26.63 23.73 13.56
CA VAL A 389 27.30 23.10 14.71
C VAL A 389 26.51 23.34 16.00
N GLU A 390 26.07 24.57 16.25
CA GLU A 390 25.29 24.93 17.45
C GLU A 390 23.91 24.26 17.46
N ARG A 391 23.22 24.21 16.31
CA ARG A 391 21.97 23.42 16.20
C ARG A 391 22.18 21.93 16.50
N ARG A 392 23.33 21.35 16.11
CA ARG A 392 23.69 19.96 16.41
C ARG A 392 24.15 19.74 17.86
N ALA A 393 24.61 20.78 18.55
CA ALA A 393 24.87 20.73 19.99
C ALA A 393 23.53 20.70 20.76
N GLN A 394 22.62 21.64 20.47
CA GLN A 394 21.30 21.70 21.09
C GLN A 394 20.47 20.42 20.85
N GLN A 395 20.54 19.85 19.63
CA GLN A 395 19.89 18.56 19.32
C GLN A 395 20.55 17.33 19.98
N LYS A 396 21.74 17.45 20.59
CA LYS A 396 22.38 16.35 21.33
C LYS A 396 22.05 16.34 22.83
N GLU A 397 21.60 17.46 23.38
CA GLU A 397 21.31 17.58 24.82
C GLU A 397 19.83 17.33 25.16
N ALA A 398 18.91 17.59 24.21
CA ALA A 398 17.50 17.28 24.36
C ALA A 398 17.24 15.76 24.43
N ARG A 399 16.59 15.29 25.51
CA ARG A 399 16.16 13.89 25.63
C ARG A 399 14.83 13.68 24.87
N PRO A 400 14.44 12.43 24.54
CA PRO A 400 13.26 12.15 23.69
C PRO A 400 11.88 12.53 24.27
N TRP A 401 11.84 13.25 25.37
CA TRP A 401 10.64 13.65 26.13
C TRP A 401 10.69 15.11 26.61
N ASP A 402 11.77 15.85 26.35
CA ASP A 402 11.89 17.26 26.74
C ASP A 402 11.13 18.15 25.74
N GLN A 403 10.13 18.89 26.22
CA GLN A 403 9.27 19.72 25.37
C GLN A 403 9.85 21.13 25.20
N MET A 404 10.09 21.55 23.95
CA MET A 404 10.20 22.98 23.63
C MET A 404 8.79 23.59 23.46
N PRO A 405 8.50 24.73 24.11
CA PRO A 405 7.41 25.61 23.67
C PRO A 405 7.67 26.13 22.25
N TRP A 406 6.62 26.45 21.50
CA TRP A 406 6.73 27.04 20.16
C TRP A 406 6.06 28.42 20.10
N GLU A 407 6.74 29.39 19.51
CA GLU A 407 6.20 30.72 19.22
C GLU A 407 5.56 30.76 17.82
N LEU A 408 4.52 31.58 17.66
CA LEU A 408 3.60 31.47 16.53
C LEU A 408 4.11 32.16 15.24
N GLU A 409 4.79 31.42 14.37
CA GLU A 409 4.98 31.88 12.97
C GLU A 409 3.64 31.82 12.20
N GLN A 410 3.38 32.85 11.38
CA GLN A 410 2.09 33.03 10.71
C GLN A 410 1.99 32.23 9.40
N THR A 411 0.83 31.59 9.18
CA THR A 411 0.57 30.69 8.05
C THR A 411 0.60 31.39 6.68
N PRO A 412 1.28 30.82 5.67
CA PRO A 412 1.08 31.21 4.27
C PRO A 412 -0.38 31.04 3.83
N LYS A 413 -0.94 32.07 3.17
CA LYS A 413 -2.31 32.05 2.67
C LYS A 413 -2.37 31.44 1.27
N GLU A 414 -2.74 30.17 1.16
CA GLU A 414 -3.47 29.67 -0.03
C GLU A 414 -4.16 28.32 0.25
N MET A 415 -5.47 28.36 0.53
CA MET A 415 -6.29 27.14 0.63
C MET A 415 -7.74 27.39 0.20
N ALA A 416 -8.02 27.09 -1.07
CA ALA A 416 -9.34 27.07 -1.69
C ALA A 416 -9.40 25.83 -2.63
N CYS A 417 -10.54 25.19 -2.89
CA CYS A 417 -11.91 25.46 -2.45
C CYS A 417 -12.62 24.13 -2.11
N LEU A 418 -13.41 24.09 -1.03
CA LEU A 418 -14.25 22.94 -0.69
C LEU A 418 -15.70 23.42 -0.48
N LYS A 419 -16.65 22.73 -1.11
CA LYS A 419 -18.09 23.02 -1.02
C LYS A 419 -18.64 22.67 0.38
N LYS A 420 -19.68 23.39 0.81
CA LYS A 420 -20.36 23.18 2.10
C LYS A 420 -20.88 21.74 2.23
N THR A 421 -20.72 21.17 3.42
CA THR A 421 -21.43 19.96 3.88
C THR A 421 -22.36 20.36 5.03
N ASN A 422 -23.62 19.90 4.99
CA ASN A 422 -24.51 20.03 6.14
C ASN A 422 -24.28 18.84 7.08
N VAL A 423 -23.93 19.13 8.32
CA VAL A 423 -23.78 18.13 9.39
C VAL A 423 -25.16 17.87 10.02
N PRO A 424 -25.61 16.61 10.20
CA PRO A 424 -26.88 16.30 10.84
C PRO A 424 -27.06 16.99 12.22
N PRO A 425 -28.18 17.71 12.49
CA PRO A 425 -28.35 18.49 13.72
C PRO A 425 -28.17 17.70 15.02
N ARG A 426 -28.53 16.41 15.01
CA ARG A 426 -28.44 15.50 16.17
C ARG A 426 -27.01 15.25 16.64
N LEU A 427 -25.97 15.46 15.83
CA LEU A 427 -24.56 15.36 16.27
C LEU A 427 -24.21 16.34 17.42
N SER A 428 -25.01 17.39 17.62
CA SER A 428 -24.94 18.27 18.79
C SER A 428 -25.29 17.58 20.13
N CYS A 429 -25.77 16.32 20.15
CA CYS A 429 -26.02 15.56 21.37
C CYS A 429 -24.79 14.79 21.89
N LEU A 430 -23.79 14.54 21.03
CA LEU A 430 -22.50 13.94 21.41
C LEU A 430 -21.52 15.02 21.91
N ASN A 431 -21.62 16.25 21.39
CA ASN A 431 -20.86 17.42 21.85
C ASN A 431 -21.45 18.00 23.18
N GLN A 432 -21.46 17.22 24.26
CA GLN A 432 -22.04 17.67 25.54
C GLN A 432 -21.15 18.68 26.28
N ASP A 433 -21.79 19.58 27.04
CA ASP A 433 -21.11 20.71 27.72
C ASP A 433 -20.67 20.36 29.15
N THR A 434 -20.02 19.21 29.33
CA THR A 434 -19.74 18.61 30.64
C THR A 434 -18.46 19.11 31.32
N GLY A 435 -18.17 20.42 31.19
CA GLY A 435 -17.18 21.16 32.00
C GLY A 435 -15.88 20.43 32.32
N PHE A 436 -15.11 20.03 31.29
CA PHE A 436 -13.94 19.15 31.45
C PHE A 436 -12.90 19.62 32.47
N ASN A 437 -12.27 18.61 33.10
CA ASN A 437 -10.89 18.74 33.55
C ASN A 437 -9.91 18.51 32.39
N LYS A 438 -8.83 19.30 32.34
CA LYS A 438 -7.78 19.22 31.31
C LYS A 438 -6.92 17.95 31.46
N LEU A 439 -7.44 16.79 31.02
CA LEU A 439 -6.64 15.56 30.97
C LEU A 439 -5.67 15.62 29.79
N ALA A 440 -4.38 15.77 30.11
CA ALA A 440 -3.30 15.84 29.15
C ALA A 440 -3.01 14.46 28.50
N VAL A 441 -3.79 14.11 27.47
CA VAL A 441 -3.36 13.09 26.51
C VAL A 441 -2.12 13.62 25.81
N ALA A 442 -1.02 12.86 25.87
CA ALA A 442 0.17 13.21 25.11
C ALA A 442 -0.15 13.24 23.62
N MET A 443 0.14 14.37 22.97
CA MET A 443 -0.04 14.59 21.53
C MET A 443 1.33 14.65 20.83
N PRO A 444 2.16 13.58 20.88
CA PRO A 444 3.50 13.60 20.34
C PRO A 444 3.51 13.68 18.81
N LEU A 445 4.68 13.93 18.23
CA LEU A 445 4.88 14.00 16.78
C LEU A 445 3.92 15.02 16.16
N LYS A 446 3.16 14.65 15.11
CA LYS A 446 2.21 15.53 14.43
C LYS A 446 0.74 15.24 14.80
N SER A 447 0.49 14.77 16.02
CA SER A 447 -0.86 14.38 16.47
C SER A 447 -1.88 15.51 16.37
N HIS A 448 -1.48 16.75 16.67
CA HIS A 448 -2.37 17.90 16.64
C HIS A 448 -2.72 18.32 15.20
N GLU A 449 -1.72 18.44 14.33
CA GLU A 449 -1.91 18.69 12.89
C GLU A 449 -2.85 17.66 12.24
N LEU A 450 -2.67 16.37 12.54
CA LEU A 450 -3.49 15.30 11.96
C LEU A 450 -4.93 15.36 12.46
N PHE A 451 -5.13 15.66 13.75
CA PHE A 451 -6.46 15.87 14.31
C PHE A 451 -7.15 17.09 13.68
N GLN A 452 -6.46 18.24 13.64
CA GLN A 452 -6.96 19.48 13.01
C GLN A 452 -7.34 19.25 11.55
N TYR A 453 -6.49 18.57 10.76
CA TYR A 453 -6.77 18.25 9.35
C TYR A 453 -8.16 17.64 9.13
N LEU A 454 -8.59 16.70 10.00
CA LEU A 454 -9.90 16.07 9.86
C LEU A 454 -11.05 17.06 10.10
N PHE A 455 -10.94 17.93 11.11
CA PHE A 455 -12.02 18.84 11.51
C PHE A 455 -12.03 20.18 10.74
N GLU A 456 -10.86 20.76 10.43
CA GLU A 456 -10.75 21.99 9.62
C GLU A 456 -11.16 21.77 8.16
N SER A 457 -11.19 20.52 7.70
CA SER A 457 -11.80 20.14 6.42
C SER A 457 -13.32 20.36 6.35
N SER A 458 -13.96 20.83 7.43
CA SER A 458 -15.37 21.21 7.53
C SER A 458 -15.56 22.73 7.50
N ARG A 459 -15.93 23.30 6.33
CA ARG A 459 -16.38 24.71 6.24
C ARG A 459 -17.85 24.87 6.66
N THR A 460 -18.11 24.69 7.96
CA THR A 460 -19.38 25.06 8.63
C THR A 460 -19.11 26.08 9.75
N PRO A 461 -19.58 27.33 9.65
CA PRO A 461 -19.40 28.30 10.72
C PRO A 461 -20.35 28.01 11.90
N LYS A 462 -19.89 28.31 13.13
CA LYS A 462 -20.63 28.23 14.41
C LYS A 462 -20.79 26.86 15.10
N ILE A 463 -19.89 25.90 14.88
CA ILE A 463 -19.57 24.89 15.91
C ILE A 463 -18.07 24.87 16.12
N THR A 464 -17.60 25.34 17.29
CA THR A 464 -16.25 25.04 17.77
C THR A 464 -16.22 23.56 18.15
N PRO A 465 -15.40 22.71 17.49
CA PRO A 465 -15.31 21.31 17.86
C PRO A 465 -14.66 21.22 19.24
N LYS A 466 -15.43 20.77 20.23
CA LYS A 466 -14.85 20.31 21.49
C LYS A 466 -14.10 19.01 21.19
N THR A 467 -12.93 18.84 21.78
CA THR A 467 -12.25 17.55 21.83
C THR A 467 -13.20 16.48 22.38
N PRO A 468 -12.99 15.18 22.14
CA PRO A 468 -13.73 14.14 22.84
C PRO A 468 -13.20 13.98 24.27
N ASP A 469 -14.09 14.02 25.26
CA ASP A 469 -13.79 13.96 26.71
C ASP A 469 -13.57 12.49 27.15
N ASN A 470 -12.86 11.73 26.31
CA ASN A 470 -12.42 10.37 26.54
C ASN A 470 -11.09 10.13 25.78
N PRO A 471 -10.00 9.72 26.46
CA PRO A 471 -8.67 9.62 25.87
C PRO A 471 -8.51 8.44 24.88
N CYS A 472 -9.48 7.54 24.80
CA CYS A 472 -9.50 6.48 23.80
C CYS A 472 -10.18 7.00 22.53
N ALA A 473 -11.36 7.62 22.64
CA ALA A 473 -12.06 8.25 21.50
C ALA A 473 -11.20 9.30 20.78
N LEU A 474 -10.33 10.03 21.50
CA LEU A 474 -9.33 10.91 20.86
C LEU A 474 -8.33 10.13 19.98
N ARG A 475 -7.81 8.98 20.46
CA ARG A 475 -6.94 8.10 19.66
C ARG A 475 -7.70 7.50 18.48
N SER A 476 -8.93 7.04 18.69
CA SER A 476 -9.80 6.53 17.61
C SER A 476 -10.00 7.60 16.53
N ALA A 477 -10.29 8.85 16.91
CA ALA A 477 -10.40 9.98 15.98
C ALA A 477 -9.09 10.30 15.24
N ILE A 478 -7.93 10.22 15.90
CA ILE A 478 -6.61 10.43 15.25
C ILE A 478 -6.29 9.29 14.26
N LEU A 479 -6.65 8.03 14.58
CA LEU A 479 -6.53 6.92 13.64
C LEU A 479 -7.45 7.10 12.42
N MET A 480 -8.72 7.49 12.63
CA MET A 480 -9.64 7.81 11.53
C MET A 480 -9.16 9.00 10.69
N ALA A 481 -8.52 10.01 11.31
CA ALA A 481 -7.89 11.13 10.62
C ALA A 481 -6.71 10.67 9.74
N GLY A 482 -5.86 9.79 10.25
CA GLY A 482 -4.80 9.12 9.49
C GLY A 482 -5.36 8.34 8.29
N MET A 483 -6.46 7.60 8.49
CA MET A 483 -7.11 6.91 7.37
C MET A 483 -7.68 7.88 6.33
N HIS A 484 -8.41 8.92 6.75
CA HIS A 484 -8.96 9.92 5.85
C HIS A 484 -7.84 10.63 5.06
N PHE A 485 -6.72 10.96 5.71
CA PHE A 485 -5.54 11.50 5.03
C PHE A 485 -5.00 10.53 3.98
N SER A 486 -4.81 9.26 4.34
CA SER A 486 -4.29 8.24 3.42
C SER A 486 -5.23 7.95 2.25
N PHE A 487 -6.55 7.99 2.44
CA PHE A 487 -7.54 7.87 1.36
C PHE A 487 -7.62 9.11 0.46
N GLN A 488 -7.31 10.30 0.98
CA GLN A 488 -7.26 11.54 0.20
C GLN A 488 -5.98 11.60 -0.66
N PHE A 489 -4.81 11.34 -0.06
CA PHE A 489 -3.51 11.63 -0.66
C PHE A 489 -2.76 10.40 -1.20
N GLY A 490 -3.18 9.17 -0.87
CA GLY A 490 -2.58 7.93 -1.38
C GLY A 490 -1.28 7.51 -0.70
N ASP A 491 -0.86 8.25 0.32
CA ASP A 491 0.27 7.96 1.19
C ASP A 491 0.00 8.50 2.60
N LEU A 492 0.72 7.98 3.59
CA LEU A 492 0.65 8.40 4.98
C LEU A 492 2.00 8.93 5.50
N ALA A 493 3.07 8.92 4.69
CA ALA A 493 4.45 9.26 5.09
C ALA A 493 4.61 10.49 6.01
N THR A 494 3.86 11.58 5.77
CA THR A 494 3.85 12.81 6.60
C THR A 494 3.47 12.55 8.06
N PHE A 495 2.62 11.56 8.31
CA PHE A 495 2.03 11.22 9.61
C PHE A 495 2.27 9.76 10.04
N GLU A 496 3.02 8.97 9.27
CA GLU A 496 3.18 7.52 9.47
C GLU A 496 3.67 7.18 10.90
N SER A 497 4.64 7.92 11.42
CA SER A 497 5.13 7.80 12.80
C SER A 497 4.07 8.15 13.86
N THR A 498 3.24 9.16 13.58
CA THR A 498 2.15 9.63 14.46
C THR A 498 1.04 8.59 14.53
N PHE A 499 0.67 8.03 13.38
CA PHE A 499 -0.35 7.02 13.25
C PHE A 499 0.08 5.68 13.87
N LEU A 500 1.32 5.22 13.60
CA LEU A 500 1.88 4.01 14.22
C LEU A 500 1.97 4.13 15.74
N TYR A 501 2.32 5.31 16.28
CA TYR A 501 2.31 5.57 17.71
C TYR A 501 0.91 5.33 18.32
N HIS A 502 -0.13 5.97 17.79
CA HIS A 502 -1.49 5.82 18.32
C HIS A 502 -2.04 4.40 18.13
N LYS A 503 -1.71 3.71 17.04
CA LYS A 503 -2.04 2.30 16.82
C LYS A 503 -1.45 1.39 17.91
N ILE A 504 -0.16 1.55 18.20
CA ILE A 504 0.54 0.79 19.26
C ILE A 504 -0.04 1.11 20.64
N GLU A 505 -0.38 2.37 20.91
CA GLU A 505 -1.02 2.78 22.16
C GLU A 505 -2.41 2.17 22.35
N VAL A 506 -3.24 2.10 21.31
CA VAL A 506 -4.55 1.43 21.37
C VAL A 506 -4.38 -0.07 21.65
N MET A 507 -3.42 -0.74 20.98
CA MET A 507 -3.10 -2.15 21.25
C MET A 507 -2.64 -2.39 22.70
N ARG A 508 -1.81 -1.49 23.27
CA ARG A 508 -1.39 -1.55 24.68
C ARG A 508 -2.56 -1.41 25.66
N VAL A 509 -3.47 -0.47 25.40
CA VAL A 509 -4.66 -0.24 26.22
C VAL A 509 -5.60 -1.45 26.20
N ILE A 510 -5.87 -2.02 25.01
CA ILE A 510 -6.66 -3.24 24.85
C ILE A 510 -6.05 -4.40 25.65
N ASN A 511 -4.75 -4.67 25.49
CA ASN A 511 -4.08 -5.78 26.17
C ASN A 511 -4.08 -5.61 27.69
N HIS A 512 -3.93 -4.38 28.19
CA HIS A 512 -4.04 -4.07 29.61
C HIS A 512 -5.46 -4.31 30.16
N TRP A 513 -6.49 -3.89 29.43
CA TRP A 513 -7.88 -4.13 29.83
C TRP A 513 -8.26 -5.62 29.80
N ILE A 514 -7.86 -6.37 28.76
CA ILE A 514 -8.07 -7.83 28.69
C ILE A 514 -7.37 -8.53 29.87
N ALA A 515 -6.14 -8.14 30.21
CA ALA A 515 -5.42 -8.67 31.37
C ALA A 515 -6.10 -8.35 32.71
N SER A 516 -6.79 -7.21 32.83
CA SER A 516 -7.51 -6.80 34.05
C SER A 516 -8.76 -7.65 34.36
N ARG A 517 -9.35 -8.29 33.33
CA ARG A 517 -10.61 -9.06 33.40
C ARG A 517 -11.85 -8.28 33.90
N ASP A 518 -11.85 -6.94 33.84
CA ASP A 518 -13.06 -6.18 34.17
C ASP A 518 -14.11 -6.26 33.03
N TYR A 519 -15.17 -7.02 33.29
CA TYR A 519 -16.31 -7.18 32.38
C TYR A 519 -17.02 -5.85 32.03
N LYS A 520 -16.91 -4.81 32.86
CA LYS A 520 -17.47 -3.48 32.56
C LYS A 520 -16.79 -2.81 31.36
N LEU A 521 -15.60 -3.28 30.97
CA LEU A 521 -14.86 -2.79 29.82
C LEU A 521 -15.20 -3.53 28.52
N GLU A 522 -16.09 -4.53 28.51
CA GLU A 522 -16.42 -5.35 27.32
C GLU A 522 -16.70 -4.49 26.07
N ALA A 523 -17.67 -3.57 26.15
CA ALA A 523 -18.03 -2.70 25.03
C ALA A 523 -16.91 -1.71 24.65
N ALA A 524 -16.07 -1.29 25.60
CA ALA A 524 -14.93 -0.41 25.34
C ALA A 524 -13.78 -1.16 24.64
N ILE A 525 -13.44 -2.36 25.09
CA ILE A 525 -12.47 -3.25 24.44
C ILE A 525 -12.92 -3.55 23.01
N ILE A 526 -14.19 -3.93 22.83
CA ILE A 526 -14.77 -4.22 21.50
C ILE A 526 -14.76 -2.98 20.60
N ARG A 527 -15.02 -1.77 21.13
CA ARG A 527 -14.92 -0.51 20.37
C ARG A 527 -13.52 -0.23 19.85
N GLU A 528 -12.50 -0.36 20.71
CA GLU A 528 -11.12 -0.13 20.30
C GLU A 528 -10.60 -1.24 19.38
N MET A 529 -11.02 -2.50 19.56
CA MET A 529 -10.74 -3.58 18.62
C MET A 529 -11.44 -3.38 17.27
N ALA A 530 -12.67 -2.85 17.25
CA ALA A 530 -13.38 -2.50 16.01
C ALA A 530 -12.71 -1.32 15.29
N THR A 531 -12.21 -0.35 16.06
CA THR A 531 -11.38 0.76 15.57
C THR A 531 -10.09 0.23 14.93
N LEU A 532 -9.38 -0.71 15.57
CA LEU A 532 -8.20 -1.36 14.98
C LEU A 532 -8.56 -2.19 13.74
N ALA A 533 -9.64 -2.99 13.77
CA ALA A 533 -10.09 -3.79 12.64
C ALA A 533 -10.34 -2.92 11.39
N PHE A 534 -10.99 -1.77 11.57
CA PHE A 534 -11.15 -0.76 10.54
C PHE A 534 -9.79 -0.21 10.07
N THR A 535 -8.95 0.20 11.01
CA THR A 535 -7.63 0.82 10.78
C THR A 535 -6.69 -0.07 9.95
N GLU A 536 -6.66 -1.38 10.23
CA GLU A 536 -5.88 -2.37 9.49
C GLU A 536 -6.47 -2.68 8.11
N ALA A 537 -7.80 -2.81 8.03
CA ALA A 537 -8.49 -3.05 6.75
C ALA A 537 -8.16 -1.93 5.76
N CYS A 538 -8.27 -0.67 6.19
CA CYS A 538 -7.93 0.50 5.38
C CYS A 538 -6.45 0.55 4.96
N HIS A 539 -5.53 -0.07 5.70
CA HIS A 539 -4.12 -0.17 5.33
C HIS A 539 -3.83 -1.27 4.28
N GLY A 540 -4.83 -2.08 3.94
CA GLY A 540 -4.69 -3.25 3.08
C GLY A 540 -4.31 -4.53 3.82
N GLU A 541 -4.16 -4.47 5.15
CA GLU A 541 -3.81 -5.61 6.00
C GLU A 541 -5.07 -6.38 6.43
N LEU A 542 -5.83 -6.88 5.44
CA LEU A 542 -7.12 -7.53 5.65
C LEU A 542 -7.06 -8.72 6.61
N VAL A 543 -5.97 -9.49 6.63
CA VAL A 543 -5.80 -10.62 7.56
C VAL A 543 -5.77 -10.13 9.01
N ALA A 544 -5.07 -9.01 9.30
CA ALA A 544 -5.08 -8.42 10.63
C ALA A 544 -6.48 -7.93 11.01
N ALA A 545 -7.20 -7.30 10.08
CA ALA A 545 -8.60 -6.91 10.29
C ALA A 545 -9.51 -8.12 10.58
N GLU A 546 -9.37 -9.22 9.85
CA GLU A 546 -10.11 -10.47 10.05
C GLU A 546 -9.77 -11.14 11.41
N THR A 547 -8.52 -11.04 11.89
CA THR A 547 -8.18 -11.48 13.26
C THR A 547 -8.82 -10.59 14.34
N HIS A 548 -8.86 -9.27 14.15
CA HIS A 548 -9.49 -8.38 15.13
C HIS A 548 -11.00 -8.63 15.27
N ILE A 549 -11.75 -8.78 14.16
CA ILE A 549 -13.18 -9.12 14.25
C ILE A 549 -13.42 -10.55 14.77
N SER A 550 -12.51 -11.50 14.49
CA SER A 550 -12.56 -12.83 15.11
C SER A 550 -12.35 -12.76 16.64
N GLY A 551 -11.48 -11.87 17.11
CA GLY A 551 -11.29 -11.58 18.53
C GLY A 551 -12.51 -10.91 19.18
N ILE A 552 -13.16 -9.98 18.49
CA ILE A 552 -14.44 -9.38 18.95
C ILE A 552 -15.51 -10.47 19.11
N LEU A 553 -15.66 -11.37 18.14
CA LEU A 553 -16.60 -12.48 18.22
C LEU A 553 -16.30 -13.39 19.43
N ALA A 554 -15.03 -13.74 19.64
CA ALA A 554 -14.62 -14.55 20.80
C ALA A 554 -14.90 -13.85 22.15
N LEU A 555 -14.75 -12.53 22.25
CA LEU A 555 -15.14 -11.76 23.45
C LEU A 555 -16.66 -11.80 23.67
N ILE A 556 -17.46 -11.56 22.62
CA ILE A 556 -18.93 -11.59 22.71
C ILE A 556 -19.45 -12.99 23.11
N GLU A 557 -18.83 -14.05 22.59
CA GLU A 557 -19.17 -15.44 22.91
C GLU A 557 -18.72 -15.86 24.32
N THR A 558 -17.55 -15.42 24.80
CA THR A 558 -17.06 -15.74 26.15
C THR A 558 -17.70 -14.89 27.25
N ALA A 559 -18.14 -13.67 26.94
CA ALA A 559 -18.92 -12.83 27.84
C ALA A 559 -20.42 -13.19 27.90
N ARG A 560 -20.81 -14.38 27.43
CA ARG A 560 -22.18 -14.90 27.56
C ARG A 560 -22.43 -15.29 29.03
N PRO A 561 -23.55 -14.89 29.65
CA PRO A 561 -23.79 -15.17 31.06
C PRO A 561 -23.88 -16.68 31.33
N ASP A 562 -23.35 -17.11 32.48
CA ASP A 562 -23.45 -18.48 32.93
C ASP A 562 -24.92 -18.84 33.23
N LYS A 563 -25.33 -20.07 32.92
CA LYS A 563 -26.72 -20.56 33.05
C LYS A 563 -27.14 -20.82 34.50
N SER A 564 -26.24 -20.60 35.45
CA SER A 564 -26.42 -20.87 36.88
C SER A 564 -27.14 -19.76 37.65
N ASP A 565 -27.11 -18.51 37.17
CA ASP A 565 -27.65 -17.35 37.87
C ASP A 565 -28.74 -16.62 37.03
N PRO A 566 -30.03 -16.88 37.28
CA PRO A 566 -31.13 -16.21 36.58
C PRO A 566 -31.31 -14.74 36.97
N THR A 567 -30.62 -14.23 37.99
CA THR A 567 -30.68 -12.80 38.36
C THR A 567 -29.82 -11.93 37.44
N ARG A 568 -28.82 -12.52 36.77
CA ARG A 568 -27.93 -11.85 35.79
C ARG A 568 -28.56 -11.78 34.38
N SER A 569 -29.88 -11.63 34.29
CA SER A 569 -30.67 -11.68 33.06
C SER A 569 -30.61 -10.39 32.20
N ASP A 570 -29.43 -9.87 31.92
CA ASP A 570 -29.25 -8.57 31.23
C ASP A 570 -28.80 -8.70 29.77
N CYS A 571 -29.49 -9.58 29.03
CA CYS A 571 -29.41 -9.68 27.56
C CYS A 571 -29.87 -8.37 26.85
N CYS A 572 -30.47 -7.44 27.60
CA CYS A 572 -30.96 -6.15 27.12
C CYS A 572 -30.09 -4.95 27.56
N SER A 573 -28.88 -5.21 28.09
CA SER A 573 -27.93 -4.17 28.47
C SER A 573 -27.47 -3.35 27.26
N THR A 574 -27.45 -2.03 27.40
CA THR A 574 -27.09 -1.09 26.31
C THR A 574 -25.68 -1.35 25.78
N ASP A 575 -24.76 -1.76 26.65
CA ASP A 575 -23.38 -2.14 26.30
C ASP A 575 -23.31 -3.36 25.38
N ARG A 576 -24.21 -4.37 25.55
CA ARG A 576 -24.25 -5.54 24.67
C ARG A 576 -24.85 -5.22 23.30
N GLU A 577 -25.86 -4.35 23.23
CA GLU A 577 -26.34 -3.84 21.93
C GLU A 577 -25.26 -2.99 21.24
N LEU A 578 -24.53 -2.16 21.99
CA LEU A 578 -23.43 -1.36 21.46
C LEU A 578 -22.25 -2.22 20.96
N ALA A 579 -21.87 -3.28 21.69
CA ALA A 579 -20.90 -4.28 21.24
C ALA A 579 -21.34 -4.98 19.94
N ASN A 580 -22.62 -5.36 19.83
CA ASN A 580 -23.19 -5.90 18.60
C ASN A 580 -23.14 -4.89 17.45
N ARG A 581 -23.44 -3.60 17.70
CA ARG A 581 -23.33 -2.51 16.70
C ARG A 581 -21.88 -2.34 16.20
N TYR A 582 -20.89 -2.41 17.09
CA TYR A 582 -19.47 -2.37 16.73
C TYR A 582 -19.05 -3.60 15.90
N PHE A 583 -19.43 -4.82 16.31
CA PHE A 583 -19.19 -6.03 15.52
C PHE A 583 -19.80 -5.94 14.11
N VAL A 584 -21.07 -5.54 14.01
CA VAL A 584 -21.77 -5.44 12.71
C VAL A 584 -21.12 -4.38 11.81
N MET A 585 -20.66 -3.26 12.36
CA MET A 585 -19.94 -2.25 11.56
C MET A 585 -18.58 -2.74 11.07
N SER A 586 -17.83 -3.48 11.91
CA SER A 586 -16.61 -4.16 11.47
C SER A 586 -16.90 -5.17 10.37
N TYR A 587 -18.00 -5.94 10.48
CA TYR A 587 -18.42 -6.89 9.47
C TYR A 587 -18.79 -6.20 8.14
N VAL A 588 -19.60 -5.14 8.17
CA VAL A 588 -19.90 -4.29 7.00
C VAL A 588 -18.61 -3.86 6.30
N TYR A 589 -17.67 -3.29 7.06
CA TYR A 589 -16.53 -2.61 6.47
C TYR A 589 -15.49 -3.59 5.91
N ILE A 590 -15.16 -4.66 6.63
CA ILE A 590 -14.24 -5.70 6.15
C ILE A 590 -14.83 -6.41 4.92
N THR A 591 -16.11 -6.79 4.97
CA THR A 591 -16.84 -7.37 3.83
C THR A 591 -16.78 -6.46 2.62
N GLY A 592 -17.12 -5.18 2.81
CA GLY A 592 -17.10 -4.18 1.76
C GLY A 592 -15.72 -4.00 1.14
N LEU A 593 -14.68 -3.79 1.95
CA LEU A 593 -13.34 -3.51 1.45
C LEU A 593 -12.67 -4.74 0.80
N LYS A 594 -12.92 -5.95 1.31
CA LYS A 594 -12.50 -7.22 0.66
C LYS A 594 -13.13 -7.35 -0.73
N SER A 595 -14.44 -7.10 -0.83
CA SER A 595 -15.20 -7.10 -2.10
C SER A 595 -14.68 -6.04 -3.08
N LEU A 596 -14.38 -4.83 -2.58
CA LEU A 596 -13.83 -3.75 -3.37
C LEU A 596 -12.46 -4.12 -3.94
N LEU A 597 -11.53 -4.54 -3.09
CA LEU A 597 -10.17 -4.89 -3.50
C LEU A 597 -10.14 -6.11 -4.43
N SER A 598 -10.95 -7.14 -4.18
CA SER A 598 -11.17 -8.25 -5.10
C SER A 598 -11.62 -7.78 -6.49
N GLY A 599 -12.62 -6.90 -6.55
CA GLY A 599 -13.13 -6.36 -7.80
C GLY A 599 -12.10 -5.52 -8.57
N ILE A 600 -11.27 -4.74 -7.88
CA ILE A 600 -10.17 -4.00 -8.52
C ILE A 600 -9.06 -4.96 -9.00
N CYS A 601 -8.74 -6.03 -8.27
CA CYS A 601 -7.80 -7.06 -8.71
C CYS A 601 -8.32 -7.83 -9.96
N ARG A 602 -9.61 -8.16 -9.98
CA ARG A 602 -10.29 -8.81 -11.11
C ARG A 602 -10.30 -7.92 -12.36
N THR A 603 -10.87 -6.71 -12.26
CA THR A 603 -10.97 -5.75 -13.38
C THR A 603 -9.60 -5.22 -13.83
N GLY A 604 -8.66 -5.04 -12.89
CA GLY A 604 -7.26 -4.71 -13.14
C GLY A 604 -6.44 -5.86 -13.74
N GLY A 605 -7.05 -7.05 -13.93
CA GLY A 605 -6.44 -8.18 -14.62
C GLY A 605 -5.34 -8.91 -13.85
N HIS A 606 -5.24 -8.71 -12.53
CA HIS A 606 -4.22 -9.33 -11.67
C HIS A 606 -4.64 -10.73 -11.18
N GLY A 607 -5.92 -11.10 -11.31
CA GLY A 607 -6.49 -12.34 -10.78
C GLY A 607 -7.45 -12.07 -9.63
N SER A 608 -7.88 -13.11 -8.93
CA SER A 608 -8.93 -13.04 -7.89
C SER A 608 -8.44 -13.34 -6.47
N SER A 609 -7.15 -13.61 -6.26
CA SER A 609 -6.55 -13.75 -4.91
C SER A 609 -5.96 -12.40 -4.49
N LEU A 610 -6.37 -11.91 -3.32
CA LEU A 610 -5.82 -10.69 -2.72
C LEU A 610 -4.45 -10.97 -2.09
N ASP A 611 -4.22 -12.21 -1.68
CA ASP A 611 -3.01 -12.72 -0.99
C ASP A 611 -1.73 -12.54 -1.83
N ALA A 612 -1.88 -12.38 -3.15
CA ALA A 612 -0.81 -12.10 -4.09
C ALA A 612 -0.35 -10.62 -4.11
N VAL A 613 -1.05 -9.71 -3.41
CA VAL A 613 -0.82 -8.25 -3.48
C VAL A 613 -0.50 -7.68 -2.07
N PRO A 614 0.70 -7.13 -1.83
CA PRO A 614 1.05 -6.52 -0.54
C PRO A 614 0.13 -5.36 -0.13
N GLY A 615 -0.20 -5.22 1.16
CA GLY A 615 -1.16 -4.24 1.70
C GLY A 615 -0.92 -2.79 1.23
N ARG A 616 0.32 -2.29 1.30
CA ARG A 616 0.67 -0.94 0.78
C ARG A 616 0.40 -0.75 -0.72
N ASN A 617 0.37 -1.82 -1.51
CA ASN A 617 -0.03 -1.75 -2.92
C ASN A 617 -1.56 -1.77 -3.08
N LEU A 618 -2.29 -2.51 -2.23
CA LEU A 618 -3.76 -2.48 -2.18
C LEU A 618 -4.28 -1.08 -1.82
N LEU A 619 -3.65 -0.41 -0.85
CA LEU A 619 -3.93 0.98 -0.49
C LEU A 619 -3.73 1.95 -1.66
N LYS A 620 -2.59 1.87 -2.36
CA LYS A 620 -2.31 2.72 -3.53
C LYS A 620 -3.20 2.39 -4.74
N LEU A 621 -3.60 1.13 -4.89
CA LEU A 621 -4.55 0.68 -5.91
C LEU A 621 -5.97 1.20 -5.63
N SER A 622 -6.41 1.15 -4.37
CA SER A 622 -7.65 1.75 -3.89
C SER A 622 -7.66 3.26 -4.12
N HIS A 623 -6.62 4.00 -3.72
CA HIS A 623 -6.49 5.44 -4.00
C HIS A 623 -6.57 5.76 -5.49
N THR A 624 -5.77 5.07 -6.32
CA THR A 624 -5.76 5.26 -7.78
C THR A 624 -7.14 4.99 -8.40
N TRP A 625 -7.85 3.98 -7.90
CA TRP A 625 -9.19 3.63 -8.36
C TRP A 625 -10.25 4.65 -7.90
N HIS A 626 -10.17 5.12 -6.65
CA HIS A 626 -11.04 6.19 -6.12
C HIS A 626 -10.88 7.52 -6.88
N MET A 627 -9.66 7.84 -7.31
CA MET A 627 -9.38 9.00 -8.19
C MET A 627 -9.86 8.79 -9.64
N SER A 628 -10.35 7.60 -10.00
CA SER A 628 -10.92 7.26 -11.31
C SER A 628 -12.46 7.12 -11.31
N GLU A 629 -13.09 7.43 -10.17
CA GLU A 629 -14.55 7.59 -10.04
C GLU A 629 -14.98 8.98 -10.54
N ALA A 630 -16.24 9.13 -10.92
CA ALA A 630 -16.78 10.45 -11.23
C ALA A 630 -16.68 11.36 -9.99
N MET A 631 -16.21 12.61 -10.16
CA MET A 631 -15.72 13.47 -9.06
C MET A 631 -16.74 13.71 -7.93
N GLU A 632 -18.04 13.54 -8.19
CA GLU A 632 -19.11 13.69 -7.19
C GLU A 632 -19.13 12.55 -6.15
N ASN A 633 -18.65 11.35 -6.49
CA ASN A 633 -18.74 10.16 -5.62
C ASN A 633 -17.62 10.06 -4.58
N LEU A 634 -16.43 10.61 -4.86
CA LEU A 634 -15.31 10.63 -3.89
C LEU A 634 -15.69 11.41 -2.63
N GLY A 635 -16.43 12.52 -2.79
CA GLY A 635 -16.93 13.33 -1.69
C GLY A 635 -17.82 12.53 -0.73
N LEU A 636 -18.69 11.64 -1.25
CA LEU A 636 -19.55 10.78 -0.44
C LEU A 636 -18.75 9.76 0.39
N LYS A 637 -17.67 9.19 -0.18
CA LYS A 637 -16.80 8.23 0.53
C LYS A 637 -16.04 8.90 1.67
N LEU A 638 -15.45 10.07 1.41
CA LEU A 638 -14.75 10.85 2.43
C LEU A 638 -15.72 11.38 3.50
N GLN A 639 -16.93 11.79 3.12
CA GLN A 639 -17.99 12.18 4.06
C GLN A 639 -18.38 11.03 5.00
N ALA A 640 -18.56 9.80 4.48
CA ALA A 640 -18.82 8.64 5.33
C ALA A 640 -17.67 8.38 6.33
N ILE A 641 -16.40 8.46 5.87
CA ILE A 641 -15.23 8.28 6.74
C ILE A 641 -15.17 9.33 7.86
N ARG A 642 -15.57 10.59 7.59
CA ARG A 642 -15.66 11.66 8.61
C ARG A 642 -16.70 11.40 9.70
N LEU A 643 -17.64 10.47 9.51
CA LEU A 643 -18.65 10.12 10.52
C LEU A 643 -18.17 9.04 11.50
N PHE A 644 -17.15 8.23 11.15
CA PHE A 644 -16.66 7.15 12.02
C PHE A 644 -16.11 7.60 13.39
N PRO A 645 -15.45 8.76 13.58
CA PRO A 645 -15.08 9.24 14.91
C PRO A 645 -16.27 9.40 15.87
N PHE A 646 -17.46 9.72 15.35
CA PHE A 646 -18.69 9.83 16.15
C PHE A 646 -19.31 8.46 16.45
N PHE A 647 -19.20 7.51 15.51
CA PHE A 647 -19.60 6.11 15.74
C PHE A 647 -18.75 5.43 16.82
N PHE A 648 -17.43 5.66 16.80
CA PHE A 648 -16.50 5.16 17.82
C PHE A 648 -16.35 6.09 19.04
N SER A 649 -17.29 7.02 19.24
CA SER A 649 -17.41 7.76 20.50
C SER A 649 -18.02 6.86 21.59
N PRO A 650 -17.67 7.03 22.89
CA PRO A 650 -18.56 6.59 23.97
C PRO A 650 -19.93 7.27 23.87
N LEU A 651 -20.97 6.57 24.33
CA LEU A 651 -22.29 7.16 24.54
C LEU A 651 -22.29 8.06 25.80
N PRO A 652 -23.07 9.15 25.82
CA PRO A 652 -23.34 9.90 27.05
C PRO A 652 -24.05 9.05 28.12
N GLN A 653 -23.86 9.39 29.39
CA GLN A 653 -24.51 8.68 30.50
C GLN A 653 -26.04 8.75 30.39
N GLY A 654 -26.69 7.60 30.56
CA GLY A 654 -28.15 7.47 30.47
C GLY A 654 -28.73 7.52 29.04
N ALA A 655 -27.91 7.58 28.00
CA ALA A 655 -28.37 7.47 26.62
C ALA A 655 -29.02 6.10 26.34
N ARG A 656 -30.04 6.07 25.46
CA ARG A 656 -30.75 4.86 25.06
C ARG A 656 -30.67 4.66 23.55
N LEU A 657 -30.51 3.40 23.16
CA LEU A 657 -30.50 2.94 21.79
C LEU A 657 -31.92 2.55 21.37
N ASN A 658 -32.47 3.29 20.41
CA ASN A 658 -33.79 3.05 19.84
C ASN A 658 -33.68 2.26 18.53
N ASN A 659 -34.83 1.93 17.92
CA ASN A 659 -34.87 1.50 16.53
C ASN A 659 -34.32 2.59 15.60
N ALA A 660 -33.67 2.17 14.52
CA ALA A 660 -33.13 3.02 13.48
C ALA A 660 -34.08 3.11 12.27
N ASP A 661 -33.94 4.18 11.49
CA ASP A 661 -34.64 4.37 10.22
C ASP A 661 -33.83 3.78 9.07
N GLY A 662 -34.41 2.82 8.34
CA GLY A 662 -33.83 2.20 7.16
C GLY A 662 -34.19 2.86 5.83
N GLN A 663 -34.98 3.94 5.81
CA GLN A 663 -35.59 4.49 4.60
C GLN A 663 -34.56 4.88 3.53
N VAL A 664 -33.43 5.49 3.91
CA VAL A 664 -32.37 5.90 2.96
C VAL A 664 -31.49 4.73 2.53
N ILE A 665 -31.26 3.76 3.43
CA ILE A 665 -30.54 2.50 3.15
C ILE A 665 -31.31 1.68 2.11
N ILE A 666 -32.60 1.42 2.35
CA ILE A 666 -33.47 0.65 1.45
C ILE A 666 -33.66 1.37 0.11
N ASN A 667 -33.79 2.71 0.10
CA ASN A 667 -33.84 3.47 -1.16
C ASN A 667 -32.52 3.34 -1.96
N SER A 668 -31.36 3.49 -1.32
CA SER A 668 -30.05 3.37 -1.99
C SER A 668 -29.82 1.97 -2.58
N ILE A 669 -30.31 0.93 -1.89
CA ILE A 669 -30.26 -0.46 -2.35
C ILE A 669 -31.27 -0.69 -3.49
N ARG A 670 -32.47 -0.12 -3.43
CA ARG A 670 -33.47 -0.18 -4.50
C ARG A 670 -32.97 0.47 -5.79
N ASP A 671 -32.33 1.64 -5.70
CA ASP A 671 -31.74 2.34 -6.85
C ASP A 671 -30.69 1.46 -7.55
N PHE A 672 -29.83 0.79 -6.77
CA PHE A 672 -28.84 -0.14 -7.29
C PHE A 672 -29.47 -1.41 -7.90
N THR A 673 -30.50 -1.99 -7.27
CA THR A 673 -31.27 -3.11 -7.82
C THR A 673 -31.91 -2.74 -9.16
N ALA A 674 -32.52 -1.56 -9.27
CA ALA A 674 -33.10 -1.06 -10.51
C ALA A 674 -32.05 -0.82 -11.61
N ALA A 675 -30.84 -0.37 -11.24
CA ALA A 675 -29.72 -0.22 -12.16
C ALA A 675 -29.22 -1.58 -12.69
N GLN A 676 -29.17 -2.63 -11.85
CA GLN A 676 -28.87 -3.99 -12.32
C GLN A 676 -29.96 -4.52 -13.27
N ASP A 677 -31.24 -4.35 -12.93
CA ASP A 677 -32.36 -4.76 -13.79
C ASP A 677 -32.31 -4.10 -15.18
N HIS A 678 -31.91 -2.83 -15.24
CA HIS A 678 -31.74 -2.12 -16.51
C HIS A 678 -30.53 -2.64 -17.31
N MET A 679 -29.43 -3.01 -16.64
CA MET A 679 -28.29 -3.65 -17.31
C MET A 679 -28.64 -5.05 -17.83
N PHE A 680 -29.34 -5.86 -17.03
CA PHE A 680 -29.76 -7.20 -17.41
C PHE A 680 -30.73 -7.17 -18.62
N LYS A 681 -31.74 -6.29 -18.61
CA LYS A 681 -32.65 -6.10 -19.76
C LYS A 681 -31.93 -5.74 -21.06
N ASN A 682 -30.85 -4.97 -21.00
CA ASN A 682 -30.13 -4.49 -22.17
C ASN A 682 -29.07 -5.46 -22.70
N THR A 683 -28.65 -6.44 -21.90
CA THR A 683 -27.49 -7.31 -22.22
C THR A 683 -27.78 -8.81 -22.15
N GLY A 684 -28.85 -9.22 -21.46
CA GLY A 684 -29.21 -10.62 -21.22
C GLY A 684 -28.27 -11.38 -20.27
N ILE A 685 -27.19 -10.76 -19.76
CA ILE A 685 -26.11 -11.44 -19.03
C ILE A 685 -25.74 -10.65 -17.78
N GLU A 686 -25.80 -11.30 -16.62
CA GLU A 686 -25.23 -10.78 -15.37
C GLU A 686 -23.71 -11.01 -15.34
N THR A 687 -22.90 -9.98 -15.62
CA THR A 687 -21.44 -10.07 -15.45
C THR A 687 -21.01 -9.57 -14.07
N ALA A 688 -20.07 -10.28 -13.43
CA ALA A 688 -19.54 -9.90 -12.11
C ALA A 688 -18.88 -8.51 -12.14
N ASP A 689 -18.19 -8.17 -13.24
CA ASP A 689 -17.55 -6.85 -13.43
C ASP A 689 -18.59 -5.73 -13.58
N GLY A 690 -19.73 -6.01 -14.25
CA GLY A 690 -20.83 -5.06 -14.38
C GLY A 690 -21.52 -4.78 -13.04
N LYS A 691 -21.69 -5.81 -12.20
CA LYS A 691 -22.18 -5.66 -10.82
C LYS A 691 -21.20 -4.86 -9.95
N PHE A 692 -19.90 -5.13 -10.08
CA PHE A 692 -18.84 -4.42 -9.37
C PHE A 692 -18.80 -2.92 -9.72
N GLU A 693 -18.69 -2.58 -11.01
CA GLU A 693 -18.73 -1.18 -11.50
C GLU A 693 -20.02 -0.47 -11.05
N GLY A 694 -21.16 -1.16 -11.16
CA GLY A 694 -22.47 -0.64 -10.78
C GLY A 694 -22.59 -0.30 -9.28
N PHE A 695 -22.05 -1.14 -8.40
CA PHE A 695 -22.16 -0.94 -6.94
C PHE A 695 -21.13 0.03 -6.39
N TRP A 696 -19.86 -0.20 -6.75
CA TRP A 696 -18.73 0.45 -6.12
C TRP A 696 -18.43 1.82 -6.74
N ARG A 697 -18.48 1.92 -8.07
CA ARG A 697 -17.99 3.09 -8.84
C ARG A 697 -19.05 4.17 -9.07
N ARG A 698 -20.32 3.76 -9.16
CA ARG A 698 -21.47 4.68 -9.30
C ARG A 698 -21.91 5.31 -7.97
N GLY A 699 -21.32 4.90 -6.85
CA GLY A 699 -21.58 5.51 -5.53
C GLY A 699 -22.54 4.81 -4.56
N PRO A 700 -23.40 3.82 -4.89
CA PRO A 700 -24.29 3.16 -3.93
C PRO A 700 -23.60 2.68 -2.65
N ALA A 701 -22.44 2.03 -2.77
CA ALA A 701 -21.67 1.55 -1.61
C ALA A 701 -21.30 2.68 -0.63
N SER A 702 -20.93 3.85 -1.14
CA SER A 702 -20.60 5.04 -0.34
C SER A 702 -21.81 5.56 0.44
N ARG A 703 -22.97 5.62 -0.23
CA ARG A 703 -24.22 6.12 0.36
C ARG A 703 -24.65 5.19 1.50
N VAL A 704 -24.79 3.90 1.21
CA VAL A 704 -25.18 2.88 2.21
C VAL A 704 -24.23 2.89 3.42
N LEU A 705 -22.91 3.01 3.21
CA LEU A 705 -21.94 3.08 4.31
C LEU A 705 -22.07 4.35 5.16
N GLY A 706 -22.37 5.50 4.56
CA GLY A 706 -22.66 6.74 5.29
C GLY A 706 -23.96 6.64 6.08
N GLU A 707 -25.03 6.14 5.45
CA GLU A 707 -26.35 6.01 6.08
C GLU A 707 -26.37 5.00 7.24
N TYR A 708 -25.56 3.94 7.21
CA TYR A 708 -25.40 3.08 8.40
C TYR A 708 -24.91 3.88 9.62
N VAL A 709 -24.01 4.84 9.45
CA VAL A 709 -23.52 5.69 10.55
C VAL A 709 -24.56 6.74 10.94
N THR A 710 -25.21 7.39 9.97
CA THR A 710 -26.31 8.34 10.23
C THR A 710 -27.42 7.67 11.04
N ALA A 711 -27.94 6.53 10.57
CA ALA A 711 -29.00 5.77 11.22
C ALA A 711 -28.59 5.22 12.59
N HIS A 712 -27.29 4.95 12.83
CA HIS A 712 -26.80 4.66 14.18
C HIS A 712 -26.95 5.89 15.07
N ILE A 713 -26.40 7.03 14.67
CA ILE A 713 -26.38 8.27 15.47
C ILE A 713 -27.81 8.77 15.75
N GLU A 714 -28.69 8.73 14.76
CA GLU A 714 -30.07 9.21 14.90
C GLU A 714 -30.94 8.32 15.80
N SER A 715 -30.56 7.03 15.97
CA SER A 715 -31.18 6.10 16.92
C SER A 715 -30.73 6.29 18.38
N ILE A 716 -29.74 7.15 18.65
CA ILE A 716 -29.31 7.50 20.01
C ILE A 716 -30.23 8.59 20.58
N SER A 717 -30.93 8.27 21.67
CA SER A 717 -31.70 9.25 22.45
C SER A 717 -30.99 9.57 23.77
N VAL A 718 -31.10 10.82 24.23
CA VAL A 718 -30.42 11.32 25.44
C VAL A 718 -31.47 11.97 26.36
N PRO A 719 -31.51 11.65 27.67
CA PRO A 719 -32.45 12.26 28.60
C PRO A 719 -32.36 13.80 28.62
N GLY A 720 -33.51 14.47 28.66
CA GLY A 720 -33.61 15.91 28.88
C GLY A 720 -33.50 16.81 27.64
N LYS A 721 -33.03 16.33 26.49
CA LYS A 721 -33.21 17.04 25.21
C LYS A 721 -34.59 16.71 24.63
N LYS A 722 -35.37 17.71 24.25
CA LYS A 722 -36.58 17.51 23.42
C LYS A 722 -36.16 17.07 22.02
N GLU A 723 -36.98 16.23 21.38
CA GLU A 723 -36.77 15.84 19.99
C GLU A 723 -37.21 16.98 19.05
N GLU A 724 -36.24 17.67 18.45
CA GLU A 724 -36.47 18.66 17.41
C GLU A 724 -36.77 17.98 16.06
N ASN A 725 -38.00 17.49 15.88
CA ASN A 725 -38.71 17.45 14.59
C ASN A 725 -40.17 16.99 14.73
N PRO A 726 -41.17 17.89 14.61
CA PRO A 726 -42.59 17.51 14.51
C PRO A 726 -43.00 17.01 13.12
N ASP A 727 -42.32 17.45 12.06
CA ASP A 727 -42.81 17.37 10.67
C ASP A 727 -42.32 16.15 9.87
N MET A 728 -41.69 15.17 10.52
CA MET A 728 -41.15 13.99 9.85
C MET A 728 -42.24 12.94 9.60
N THR A 729 -42.48 12.59 8.34
CA THR A 729 -43.42 11.52 7.99
C THR A 729 -42.95 10.18 8.56
N PRO A 730 -43.85 9.35 9.13
CA PRO A 730 -43.46 8.09 9.74
C PRO A 730 -42.86 7.16 8.67
N SER A 731 -41.59 6.80 8.84
CA SER A 731 -40.83 6.05 7.86
C SER A 731 -41.27 4.59 7.77
N SER A 732 -41.18 4.04 6.56
CA SER A 732 -41.78 2.73 6.25
C SER A 732 -40.90 1.54 6.65
N PHE A 733 -39.68 1.78 7.17
CA PHE A 733 -38.62 0.78 7.30
C PHE A 733 -37.86 0.93 8.63
N VAL A 734 -38.58 0.91 9.75
CA VAL A 734 -38.03 1.09 11.12
C VAL A 734 -37.74 -0.25 11.79
N GLY A 735 -36.58 -0.39 12.45
CA GLY A 735 -36.26 -1.59 13.24
C GLY A 735 -34.91 -1.53 13.97
N PRO A 736 -34.50 -2.61 14.67
CA PRO A 736 -33.19 -2.68 15.30
C PRO A 736 -32.05 -2.47 14.30
N TRP A 737 -31.09 -1.62 14.65
CA TRP A 737 -30.01 -1.21 13.74
C TRP A 737 -29.18 -2.40 13.22
N CYS A 738 -28.93 -3.40 14.07
CA CYS A 738 -28.18 -4.60 13.69
C CYS A 738 -28.95 -5.43 12.66
N GLY A 739 -30.19 -5.85 12.95
CA GLY A 739 -31.04 -6.58 12.02
C GLY A 739 -31.31 -5.85 10.69
N LEU A 740 -31.51 -4.54 10.71
CA LEU A 740 -31.61 -3.70 9.50
C LEU A 740 -30.32 -3.79 8.67
N THR A 741 -29.17 -3.54 9.29
CA THR A 741 -27.85 -3.52 8.65
C THR A 741 -27.45 -4.90 8.11
N ILE A 742 -27.67 -5.96 8.89
CA ILE A 742 -27.36 -7.34 8.48
C ILE A 742 -28.24 -7.78 7.31
N ALA A 743 -29.55 -7.51 7.34
CA ALA A 743 -30.44 -7.85 6.24
C ALA A 743 -30.05 -7.13 4.93
N SER A 744 -29.60 -5.87 5.00
CA SER A 744 -29.05 -5.19 3.81
C SER A 744 -27.71 -5.76 3.34
N ILE A 745 -26.81 -6.18 4.23
CA ILE A 745 -25.57 -6.91 3.83
C ILE A 745 -25.93 -8.22 3.13
N PHE A 746 -26.77 -9.07 3.75
CA PHE A 746 -27.18 -10.35 3.20
C PHE A 746 -27.91 -10.19 1.86
N TYR A 747 -28.79 -9.20 1.68
CA TYR A 747 -29.37 -8.93 0.37
C TYR A 747 -28.31 -8.57 -0.69
N MET A 748 -27.28 -7.80 -0.33
CA MET A 748 -26.18 -7.42 -1.22
C MET A 748 -25.18 -8.57 -1.50
N GLN A 749 -24.96 -9.49 -0.54
CA GLN A 749 -24.18 -10.73 -0.71
C GLN A 749 -24.97 -11.80 -1.48
N ASP A 750 -26.11 -12.21 -0.93
CA ASP A 750 -26.80 -13.44 -1.29
C ASP A 750 -27.72 -13.34 -2.50
N VAL A 751 -28.36 -12.17 -2.70
CA VAL A 751 -29.34 -11.92 -3.78
C VAL A 751 -28.71 -11.12 -4.93
N LEU A 752 -28.01 -10.03 -4.62
CA LEU A 752 -27.37 -9.21 -5.66
C LEU A 752 -25.97 -9.71 -6.07
N GLY A 753 -25.21 -10.37 -5.20
CA GLY A 753 -23.84 -10.80 -5.50
C GLY A 753 -22.86 -9.63 -5.70
N ALA A 754 -23.06 -8.53 -4.99
CA ALA A 754 -22.20 -7.33 -5.01
C ALA A 754 -21.13 -7.31 -3.91
N LEU A 755 -21.27 -8.22 -2.93
CA LEU A 755 -20.38 -8.40 -1.79
C LEU A 755 -19.91 -9.87 -1.69
N GLU A 756 -18.70 -10.06 -1.16
CA GLU A 756 -18.06 -11.35 -0.89
C GLU A 756 -18.26 -11.78 0.58
N TYR A 757 -17.65 -12.89 0.99
CA TYR A 757 -17.79 -13.46 2.34
C TYR A 757 -16.46 -13.38 3.13
N VAL A 758 -16.56 -13.29 4.46
CA VAL A 758 -15.42 -13.13 5.38
C VAL A 758 -15.06 -14.49 6.02
N ASP A 759 -15.56 -14.78 7.23
CA ASP A 759 -15.41 -16.07 7.93
C ASP A 759 -16.81 -16.66 8.19
N LYS A 760 -16.96 -17.98 8.08
CA LYS A 760 -18.23 -18.69 8.29
C LYS A 760 -18.80 -18.50 9.70
N ARG A 761 -17.95 -18.33 10.71
CA ARG A 761 -18.33 -18.04 12.11
C ARG A 761 -18.92 -16.64 12.26
N ILE A 762 -18.33 -15.65 11.59
CA ILE A 762 -18.80 -14.26 11.56
C ILE A 762 -20.17 -14.20 10.85
N HIS A 763 -20.31 -14.87 9.70
CA HIS A 763 -21.59 -15.01 8.99
C HIS A 763 -22.65 -15.72 9.85
N LYS A 764 -22.30 -16.83 10.51
CA LYS A 764 -23.18 -17.53 11.46
C LYS A 764 -23.67 -16.61 12.58
N TYR A 765 -22.77 -15.86 13.22
CA TYR A 765 -23.17 -14.94 14.29
C TYR A 765 -24.12 -13.85 13.77
N ALA A 766 -23.84 -13.28 12.59
CA ALA A 766 -24.73 -12.34 11.92
C ALA A 766 -26.12 -12.95 11.62
N VAL A 767 -26.21 -14.21 11.17
CA VAL A 767 -27.49 -14.92 10.99
C VAL A 767 -28.25 -15.03 12.32
N THR A 768 -27.58 -15.39 13.42
CA THR A 768 -28.24 -15.49 14.75
C THR A 768 -28.65 -14.12 15.32
N LEU A 769 -27.91 -13.05 15.01
CA LEU A 769 -28.25 -11.69 15.43
C LEU A 769 -29.43 -11.12 14.61
N LEU A 770 -29.50 -11.43 13.31
CA LEU A 770 -30.69 -11.14 12.49
C LEU A 770 -31.92 -11.92 12.98
N GLN A 771 -31.77 -13.20 13.32
CA GLN A 771 -32.84 -14.03 13.89
C GLN A 771 -33.42 -13.39 15.16
N HIS A 772 -32.54 -12.97 16.08
CA HIS A 772 -32.92 -12.27 17.31
C HIS A 772 -33.68 -10.96 17.04
N ASP A 773 -33.16 -10.10 16.17
CA ASP A 773 -33.76 -8.78 15.92
C ASP A 773 -35.09 -8.87 15.14
N VAL A 774 -35.22 -9.84 14.22
CA VAL A 774 -36.50 -10.14 13.55
C VAL A 774 -37.51 -10.74 14.54
N ALA A 775 -37.09 -11.61 15.47
CA ALA A 775 -37.95 -12.10 16.54
C ALA A 775 -38.42 -10.98 17.48
N LYS A 776 -37.54 -10.02 17.82
CA LYS A 776 -37.86 -8.82 18.61
C LYS A 776 -38.92 -7.96 17.89
N LEU A 777 -38.80 -7.77 16.57
CA LEU A 777 -39.78 -7.06 15.76
C LEU A 777 -41.13 -7.80 15.66
N LEU A 778 -41.13 -9.11 15.36
CA LEU A 778 -42.36 -9.91 15.24
C LEU A 778 -43.17 -9.92 16.54
N ASN A 779 -42.50 -10.00 17.69
CA ASN A 779 -43.15 -10.00 19.01
C ASN A 779 -43.50 -8.60 19.56
N SER A 780 -42.93 -7.53 19.00
CA SER A 780 -43.25 -6.16 19.39
C SER A 780 -44.73 -5.81 19.15
N LYS A 781 -45.31 -5.01 20.04
CA LYS A 781 -46.69 -4.50 19.91
C LYS A 781 -46.75 -3.01 19.55
N ASP A 782 -45.75 -2.24 19.98
CA ASP A 782 -45.80 -0.77 19.97
C ASP A 782 -45.13 -0.15 18.73
N THR A 783 -44.43 -0.96 17.93
CA THR A 783 -43.77 -0.52 16.69
C THR A 783 -44.63 -0.86 15.46
N PRO A 784 -44.97 0.11 14.59
CA PRO A 784 -45.76 -0.16 13.39
C PRO A 784 -44.98 -1.08 12.43
N LYS A 785 -45.58 -2.22 12.08
CA LYS A 785 -44.96 -3.22 11.22
C LYS A 785 -45.29 -2.95 9.76
N ASN A 786 -44.25 -2.82 8.94
CA ASN A 786 -44.41 -2.93 7.50
C ASN A 786 -44.25 -4.41 7.13
N GLU A 787 -45.37 -5.12 7.00
CA GLU A 787 -45.39 -6.56 6.66
C GLU A 787 -44.57 -6.89 5.40
N ALA A 788 -44.50 -5.97 4.41
CA ALA A 788 -43.66 -6.18 3.23
C ALA A 788 -42.15 -6.12 3.53
N PHE A 789 -41.73 -5.30 4.50
CA PHE A 789 -40.36 -5.24 5.01
C PHE A 789 -40.02 -6.44 5.89
N MET A 790 -40.93 -6.85 6.75
CA MET A 790 -40.79 -8.05 7.57
C MET A 790 -40.65 -9.31 6.70
N LEU A 791 -41.49 -9.48 5.67
CA LEU A 791 -41.38 -10.55 4.66
C LEU A 791 -40.02 -10.52 3.91
N TRP A 792 -39.49 -9.33 3.65
CA TRP A 792 -38.18 -9.17 3.01
C TRP A 792 -37.04 -9.57 3.94
N GLN A 793 -37.08 -9.17 5.21
CA GLN A 793 -36.08 -9.57 6.21
C GLN A 793 -36.10 -11.08 6.48
N THR A 794 -37.28 -11.71 6.58
CA THR A 794 -37.39 -13.16 6.81
C THR A 794 -36.89 -13.97 5.62
N LEU A 795 -37.24 -13.59 4.38
CA LEU A 795 -36.75 -14.29 3.18
C LEU A 795 -35.23 -14.14 3.01
N VAL A 796 -34.67 -12.95 3.24
CA VAL A 796 -33.21 -12.75 3.18
C VAL A 796 -32.49 -13.53 4.29
N GLY A 797 -33.04 -13.55 5.51
CA GLY A 797 -32.53 -14.38 6.61
C GLY A 797 -32.56 -15.88 6.30
N LEU A 798 -33.64 -16.36 5.67
CA LEU A 798 -33.76 -17.76 5.22
C LEU A 798 -32.66 -18.11 4.21
N ILE A 799 -32.48 -17.31 3.16
CA ILE A 799 -31.44 -17.52 2.13
C ILE A 799 -30.03 -17.53 2.77
N ALA A 800 -29.73 -16.57 3.64
CA ALA A 800 -28.45 -16.47 4.33
C ALA A 800 -28.17 -17.65 5.28
N SER A 801 -29.20 -18.18 5.95
CA SER A 801 -29.10 -19.37 6.81
C SER A 801 -28.84 -20.65 6.00
N LEU A 802 -29.51 -20.80 4.85
CA LEU A 802 -29.32 -21.95 3.96
C LEU A 802 -27.94 -21.96 3.30
N ARG A 803 -27.44 -20.80 2.86
CA ARG A 803 -26.07 -20.71 2.32
C ARG A 803 -25.03 -20.98 3.41
N ALA A 804 -25.29 -20.63 4.67
CA ALA A 804 -24.42 -20.98 5.79
C ALA A 804 -24.41 -22.49 6.12
N LEU A 805 -25.57 -23.16 6.02
CA LEU A 805 -25.71 -24.60 6.27
C LEU A 805 -25.04 -25.48 5.21
N LYS A 806 -24.93 -25.01 3.96
CA LYS A 806 -24.36 -25.78 2.83
C LYS A 806 -22.98 -26.41 3.14
N ASP A 807 -22.18 -25.74 3.94
CA ASP A 807 -20.81 -26.17 4.27
C ASP A 807 -20.70 -26.87 5.64
N ASN A 808 -21.79 -26.93 6.42
CA ASN A 808 -21.86 -27.58 7.74
C ASN A 808 -23.33 -27.88 8.14
N GLU A 809 -23.92 -28.91 7.55
CA GLU A 809 -25.36 -29.22 7.66
C GLU A 809 -25.83 -29.56 9.09
N GLN A 810 -24.91 -29.89 10.01
CA GLN A 810 -25.22 -30.32 11.37
C GLN A 810 -25.22 -29.18 12.42
N ASP A 811 -25.01 -27.92 12.01
CA ASP A 811 -24.96 -26.81 12.95
C ASP A 811 -26.34 -26.45 13.52
N ARG A 812 -26.62 -26.95 14.74
CA ARG A 812 -27.88 -26.73 15.47
C ARG A 812 -28.30 -25.26 15.59
N GLY A 813 -27.34 -24.32 15.60
CA GLY A 813 -27.65 -22.88 15.67
C GLY A 813 -28.19 -22.36 14.34
N LEU A 814 -27.59 -22.78 13.23
CA LEU A 814 -28.06 -22.41 11.89
C LEU A 814 -29.35 -23.16 11.50
N LEU A 815 -29.52 -24.41 11.94
CA LEU A 815 -30.78 -25.15 11.78
C LEU A 815 -31.94 -24.45 12.49
N SER A 816 -31.76 -24.05 13.77
CA SER A 816 -32.78 -23.28 14.50
C SER A 816 -33.08 -21.92 13.88
N ALA A 817 -32.06 -21.23 13.33
CA ALA A 817 -32.26 -19.99 12.58
C ALA A 817 -33.07 -20.20 11.29
N ARG A 818 -32.75 -21.26 10.53
CA ARG A 818 -33.49 -21.67 9.34
C ARG A 818 -34.96 -21.97 9.66
N GLU A 819 -35.22 -22.84 10.63
CA GLU A 819 -36.57 -23.21 11.08
C GLU A 819 -37.39 -21.98 11.48
N PHE A 820 -36.79 -21.05 12.24
CA PHE A 820 -37.41 -19.78 12.59
C PHE A 820 -37.75 -18.94 11.35
N PHE A 821 -36.84 -18.80 10.39
CA PHE A 821 -37.11 -17.99 9.20
C PHE A 821 -38.13 -18.66 8.25
N GLU A 822 -38.16 -19.99 8.13
CA GLU A 822 -39.20 -20.71 7.38
C GLU A 822 -40.59 -20.47 7.99
N GLU A 823 -40.74 -20.58 9.31
CA GLU A 823 -42.04 -20.37 9.97
C GLU A 823 -42.46 -18.88 9.96
N ALA A 824 -41.53 -17.97 10.20
CA ALA A 824 -41.79 -16.53 10.10
C ALA A 824 -42.18 -16.10 8.66
N LEU A 825 -41.61 -16.76 7.63
CA LEU A 825 -41.99 -16.54 6.24
C LEU A 825 -43.43 -16.99 5.96
N LYS A 826 -43.82 -18.19 6.41
CA LYS A 826 -45.22 -18.68 6.31
C LYS A 826 -46.20 -17.76 7.02
N GLN A 827 -45.88 -17.34 8.24
CA GLN A 827 -46.72 -16.44 9.03
C GLN A 827 -46.95 -15.12 8.28
N GLN A 828 -45.88 -14.50 7.78
CA GLN A 828 -45.94 -13.25 7.02
C GLN A 828 -46.67 -13.39 5.68
N ALA A 829 -46.42 -14.48 4.93
CA ALA A 829 -47.16 -14.79 3.70
C ALA A 829 -48.67 -14.94 3.96
N THR A 830 -49.04 -15.62 5.05
CA THR A 830 -50.43 -15.79 5.48
C THR A 830 -51.08 -14.45 5.86
N THR A 831 -50.40 -13.63 6.66
CA THR A 831 -50.86 -12.28 7.06
C THR A 831 -51.08 -11.36 5.86
N LEU A 832 -50.27 -11.52 4.80
CA LEU A 832 -50.37 -10.75 3.56
C LEU A 832 -51.29 -11.36 2.50
N GLY A 833 -51.86 -12.55 2.71
CA GLY A 833 -52.68 -13.26 1.73
C GLY A 833 -51.91 -13.72 0.48
N ILE A 834 -50.60 -13.97 0.60
CA ILE A 834 -49.71 -14.33 -0.51
C ILE A 834 -49.66 -15.85 -0.66
N ALA A 835 -50.19 -16.35 -1.77
CA ALA A 835 -50.24 -17.80 -2.08
C ALA A 835 -49.21 -18.24 -3.13
N THR A 836 -48.60 -17.31 -3.88
CA THR A 836 -47.71 -17.62 -5.01
C THR A 836 -46.43 -16.78 -4.99
N TRP A 837 -45.33 -17.34 -5.49
CA TRP A 837 -44.08 -16.60 -5.66
C TRP A 837 -44.22 -15.30 -6.48
N SER A 838 -45.14 -15.25 -7.46
CA SER A 838 -45.43 -14.04 -8.24
C SER A 838 -45.95 -12.88 -7.36
N GLN A 839 -46.89 -13.18 -6.45
CA GLN A 839 -47.41 -12.22 -5.47
C GLN A 839 -46.33 -11.85 -4.42
N ALA A 840 -45.54 -12.83 -3.98
CA ALA A 840 -44.42 -12.61 -3.06
C ALA A 840 -43.40 -11.63 -3.66
N LYS A 841 -42.94 -11.88 -4.88
CA LYS A 841 -42.04 -11.01 -5.65
C LYS A 841 -42.64 -9.62 -5.87
N GLY A 842 -43.95 -9.52 -6.15
CA GLY A 842 -44.66 -8.25 -6.21
C GLY A 842 -44.55 -7.44 -4.91
N THR A 843 -44.67 -8.11 -3.76
CA THR A 843 -44.56 -7.49 -2.44
C THR A 843 -43.12 -7.13 -2.08
N LEU A 844 -42.15 -8.03 -2.29
CA LEU A 844 -40.72 -7.80 -2.04
C LEU A 844 -40.17 -6.62 -2.85
N ARG A 845 -40.70 -6.38 -4.07
CA ARG A 845 -40.35 -5.22 -4.90
C ARG A 845 -40.78 -3.87 -4.31
N ARG A 846 -41.70 -3.83 -3.32
CA ARG A 846 -42.00 -2.61 -2.54
C ARG A 846 -40.85 -2.21 -1.61
N VAL A 847 -40.01 -3.18 -1.23
CA VAL A 847 -38.79 -2.98 -0.45
C VAL A 847 -37.62 -2.80 -1.42
N ALA A 848 -36.94 -3.88 -1.80
CA ALA A 848 -35.99 -3.96 -2.90
C ALA A 848 -35.93 -5.41 -3.40
N TRP A 849 -36.25 -5.66 -4.67
CA TRP A 849 -36.11 -7.00 -5.27
C TRP A 849 -35.91 -6.92 -6.79
N PRO A 850 -34.97 -7.67 -7.38
CA PRO A 850 -34.71 -7.65 -8.82
C PRO A 850 -35.82 -8.32 -9.66
N MET A 851 -35.95 -7.84 -10.91
CA MET A 851 -36.77 -8.45 -11.95
C MET A 851 -36.12 -9.71 -12.53
N GLY A 852 -34.83 -9.66 -12.85
CA GLY A 852 -34.05 -10.79 -13.34
C GLY A 852 -32.98 -11.23 -12.34
N THR A 853 -32.79 -12.54 -12.18
CA THR A 853 -31.73 -13.13 -11.35
C THR A 853 -31.29 -14.47 -11.93
N ALA A 854 -29.99 -14.71 -12.06
CA ALA A 854 -29.42 -16.02 -12.36
C ALA A 854 -29.84 -17.11 -11.34
N SER A 855 -30.16 -16.71 -10.10
CA SER A 855 -30.68 -17.59 -9.04
C SER A 855 -32.20 -17.74 -9.01
N ARG A 856 -32.93 -17.34 -10.07
CA ARG A 856 -34.40 -17.29 -10.06
C ARG A 856 -35.03 -18.61 -9.64
N GLU A 857 -34.64 -19.70 -10.30
CA GLU A 857 -35.20 -21.03 -10.10
C GLU A 857 -35.01 -21.51 -8.66
N PHE A 858 -33.82 -21.29 -8.07
CA PHE A 858 -33.52 -21.64 -6.69
C PHE A 858 -34.40 -20.89 -5.67
N ILE A 859 -34.65 -19.60 -5.87
CA ILE A 859 -35.46 -18.80 -4.94
C ILE A 859 -36.95 -19.12 -5.10
N GLU A 860 -37.41 -19.35 -6.33
CA GLU A 860 -38.76 -19.79 -6.66
C GLU A 860 -39.03 -21.19 -6.05
N GLU A 861 -38.09 -22.14 -6.20
CA GLU A 861 -38.12 -23.46 -5.56
C GLU A 861 -38.05 -23.38 -4.01
N LEU A 862 -37.27 -22.46 -3.45
CA LEU A 862 -37.19 -22.23 -2.00
C LEU A 862 -38.51 -21.69 -1.43
N TRP A 863 -39.14 -20.74 -2.10
CA TRP A 863 -40.44 -20.20 -1.71
C TRP A 863 -41.50 -21.32 -1.67
N GLU A 864 -41.63 -22.09 -2.75
CA GLU A 864 -42.62 -23.17 -2.83
C GLU A 864 -42.34 -24.29 -1.80
N LYS A 865 -41.08 -24.62 -1.49
CA LYS A 865 -40.73 -25.53 -0.38
C LYS A 865 -41.17 -24.98 0.99
N ALA A 866 -40.87 -23.72 1.28
CA ALA A 866 -41.22 -23.10 2.56
C ALA A 866 -42.74 -23.02 2.77
N MET A 867 -43.51 -22.79 1.70
CA MET A 867 -44.97 -22.76 1.74
C MET A 867 -45.63 -24.14 1.76
N THR A 868 -45.03 -25.17 1.14
CA THR A 868 -45.59 -26.54 1.11
C THR A 868 -45.15 -27.43 2.28
N GLY A 869 -44.04 -27.10 2.95
CA GLY A 869 -43.56 -27.83 4.14
C GLY A 869 -42.99 -29.23 3.85
N LEU A 870 -42.70 -29.56 2.60
CA LEU A 870 -42.20 -30.87 2.20
C LEU A 870 -40.69 -31.03 2.49
N PRO A 871 -40.25 -31.95 3.38
CA PRO A 871 -38.85 -32.34 3.48
C PRO A 871 -38.43 -33.10 2.22
N ARG A 872 -37.16 -33.01 1.83
CA ARG A 872 -36.63 -33.75 0.66
C ARG A 872 -36.02 -35.09 1.04
N VAL A 873 -36.22 -36.05 0.12
CA VAL A 873 -35.38 -37.23 -0.11
C VAL A 873 -34.08 -36.78 -0.78
#